data_AF-A0A834DU88-F1
#
_entry.id   AF-A0A834DU88-F1
#
_cell.length_a   1.000
_cell.length_b   1.000
_cell.length_c   1.000
_cell.angle_alpha   90.00
_cell.angle_beta   90.00
_cell.angle_gamma   90.00
#
_symmetry.space_group_name_H-M   'P 1'
#
loop_
_entity.id
_entity.type
_entity.pdbx_description
1 polymer ?
#
loop_
_entity_poly.entity_id
_entity_poly.type
_entity_poly.pdbx_seq_one_letter_code
_entity_poly.pdbx_strand_id
1 'polypeptide(L)'
;MDPHFRPQGKVAFRCLDPVPHPVNFGGPHNFLQVPGFPRRGRLAVSFRFRTWDLTGLLLYSKLGDGLGHVELMLSEGQVNVSIAQTGRKKLQFAAGFRLNDGFWHEVNFAAQDNHAVISIDDVEGAEVRVSYPLLIRTGTSYFFGGCPKPASRWDCHSNQTAFHGCMELFKVDGQLVNLTLVEGRRLGYFAEILFDTCGITDRCSPNMCEHDGRCYQSWDDFICYCELTGYKGVTCHEPLYKESCEAYRLSGKTSGNFTIDPDGSGPLKPFVVYCDIRENRAWTVVRHDRLWTTRVTGSSMERPFLGAVQYWNASWEEVSALANASQHCEQWIEFSCYNSRLLNTAGGYPYSFWIGRNEEQHFYWGGSQPGIQRCACGLDRSCVDPALHCNCDADQPQWRTDKGLLTFVDHLPVTQVVVGDTNRSTSEAQFFLRPLRCYGDRNSWNTISFHTGTTLRFPPICANHSLDISFYFRTSAPSGVFLENMGGPYYQWCRPYVRVELNTSRDVVFAFNVGNGDENLTVHSEDFEFNDDEWHLVRAEINVKQARLRVDHRPWVVRPMPLQTYIWLEYDQPLYVGSAEFKRRPFVGCLRAMRLNGVTLNLEGRANASEGTSPNCTGRCAHPRFPCFHGGRCVERYSYYTCDCDLTAFDGPYCNHDIGGFFEPGTWMRYNLQSALRSAAQEFSHMLSRPVPGYEPGYIPGYDTPGYVPGYHGPGYRLPDYPQPGRPVPGYRGPVYNVTGEEVSFSFSTHSAPAVLLYVSSFVRDYMAVLIKEDGTLQLRYQLGTSPYVYQLTTRPVTDGQPHSVNITRVYRSLSVQVDYFPLTEQKFSLLVDSQLDSPKALYLGRVMETGVIDPEIQRYNTPGFSGCLSGVRFNNVAPLKTHFRTPRPMTAELAEALRVQGDLSESNCGAMPRLFAEVPPELDPWYLPPDFPYYHDEGWVAILLGFLVAFLLLGLIGMLVLFYLQNHRYKGSYHTNEPKATHDYPGGKPPLPTSGSAQAPAPAPAPTQVPAPAPAPAPAPAPVPAPAPAPAPAPGPRDQNLPQILEESRSE
;
A
#
# COMPACT_ATOMS: atom_id res chain seq x y z
N MET A 1 2.33 -63.23 -60.25
CA MET A 1 3.27 -62.09 -60.30
C MET A 1 4.42 -62.46 -61.21
N ASP A 2 5.01 -61.46 -61.85
CA ASP A 2 6.07 -61.60 -62.86
C ASP A 2 7.46 -61.60 -62.16
N PRO A 3 8.36 -62.58 -62.37
CA PRO A 3 9.55 -62.77 -61.53
C PRO A 3 10.74 -61.84 -61.87
N HIS A 4 10.48 -60.57 -62.20
CA HIS A 4 11.48 -59.62 -62.70
C HIS A 4 11.52 -58.27 -61.95
N PHE A 5 11.53 -58.32 -60.60
CA PHE A 5 11.96 -57.20 -59.76
C PHE A 5 13.24 -57.55 -58.99
N ARG A 6 14.35 -56.91 -59.35
CA ARG A 6 15.57 -56.86 -58.53
C ARG A 6 15.59 -55.53 -57.77
N PRO A 7 15.40 -55.50 -56.44
CA PRO A 7 15.55 -54.27 -55.68
C PRO A 7 17.00 -53.79 -55.71
N GLN A 8 17.22 -52.50 -56.00
CA GLN A 8 18.51 -51.85 -55.81
C GLN A 8 18.56 -51.20 -54.42
N GLY A 9 19.57 -51.57 -53.62
CA GLY A 9 19.78 -51.05 -52.27
C GLY A 9 19.62 -52.09 -51.16
N LYS A 10 19.89 -51.69 -49.91
CA LYS A 10 19.67 -52.53 -48.72
C LYS A 10 18.18 -52.47 -48.33
N VAL A 11 17.43 -53.52 -48.65
CA VAL A 11 16.04 -53.68 -48.18
C VAL A 11 16.03 -54.33 -46.80
N ALA A 12 15.34 -53.73 -45.84
CA ALA A 12 15.11 -54.30 -44.51
C ALA A 12 13.69 -54.89 -44.44
N PHE A 13 13.56 -56.14 -43.98
CA PHE A 13 12.27 -56.84 -43.86
C PHE A 13 11.53 -56.50 -42.55
N ARG A 14 11.54 -55.22 -42.17
CA ARG A 14 10.81 -54.66 -41.02
C ARG A 14 10.41 -53.23 -41.35
N CYS A 15 9.15 -52.87 -41.14
CA CYS A 15 8.76 -51.47 -41.08
C CYS A 15 9.34 -50.90 -39.78
N LEU A 16 10.32 -50.03 -39.91
CA LEU A 16 10.73 -49.10 -38.86
C LEU A 16 10.16 -47.75 -39.28
N ASP A 17 9.19 -47.25 -38.53
CA ASP A 17 8.67 -45.90 -38.76
C ASP A 17 9.82 -44.89 -38.57
N PRO A 18 9.91 -43.85 -39.41
CA PRO A 18 10.99 -42.88 -39.33
C PRO A 18 10.84 -42.11 -38.01
N VAL A 19 11.80 -42.29 -37.10
CA VAL A 19 11.84 -41.55 -35.83
C VAL A 19 11.87 -40.05 -36.15
N PRO A 20 10.89 -39.25 -35.67
CA PRO A 20 10.90 -37.82 -35.89
C PRO A 20 12.06 -37.20 -35.11
N HIS A 21 12.96 -36.55 -35.84
CA HIS A 21 14.02 -35.70 -35.30
C HIS A 21 13.58 -34.25 -35.47
N PRO A 22 13.02 -33.60 -34.42
CA PRO A 22 12.54 -32.24 -34.51
C PRO A 22 13.70 -31.24 -34.48
N VAL A 23 13.52 -30.14 -35.19
CA VAL A 23 14.43 -28.99 -35.21
C VAL A 23 13.65 -27.78 -34.72
N ASN A 24 14.15 -27.12 -33.67
CA ASN A 24 13.63 -25.86 -33.16
C ASN A 24 14.24 -24.69 -33.96
N PHE A 25 13.37 -23.83 -34.48
CA PHE A 25 13.67 -22.62 -35.22
C PHE A 25 13.34 -21.43 -34.30
N GLY A 26 14.36 -20.89 -33.62
CA GLY A 26 14.13 -19.95 -32.50
C GLY A 26 14.92 -18.64 -32.51
N GLY A 27 15.89 -18.46 -33.42
CA GLY A 27 16.57 -17.17 -33.61
C GLY A 27 16.10 -16.40 -34.86
N PRO A 28 16.27 -15.06 -34.89
CA PRO A 28 15.69 -14.21 -35.93
C PRO A 28 16.32 -14.37 -37.32
N HIS A 29 17.49 -15.02 -37.43
CA HIS A 29 18.20 -15.28 -38.68
C HIS A 29 18.49 -16.78 -38.86
N ASN A 30 17.63 -17.62 -38.27
CA ASN A 30 17.67 -19.08 -38.39
C ASN A 30 17.51 -19.55 -39.85
N PHE A 31 18.11 -20.71 -40.15
CA PHE A 31 17.86 -21.44 -41.40
C PHE A 31 18.42 -22.87 -41.33
N LEU A 32 17.84 -23.75 -42.14
CA LEU A 32 18.34 -25.11 -42.40
C LEU A 32 18.46 -25.31 -43.92
N GLN A 33 19.69 -25.32 -44.45
CA GLN A 33 19.98 -25.62 -45.85
C GLN A 33 20.28 -27.10 -46.04
N VAL A 34 19.55 -27.74 -46.95
CA VAL A 34 19.74 -29.14 -47.36
C VAL A 34 19.91 -29.24 -48.89
N PRO A 35 20.63 -30.26 -49.40
CA PRO A 35 20.90 -30.40 -50.83
C PRO A 35 19.71 -31.02 -51.58
N GLY A 36 19.51 -30.57 -52.81
CA GLY A 36 18.52 -31.14 -53.75
C GLY A 36 19.18 -31.99 -54.84
N PHE A 37 18.37 -32.73 -55.59
CA PHE A 37 18.81 -33.40 -56.83
C PHE A 37 18.51 -32.48 -58.02
N PRO A 38 19.50 -31.75 -58.57
CA PRO A 38 19.24 -30.72 -59.58
C PRO A 38 18.70 -31.28 -60.91
N ARG A 39 17.95 -30.45 -61.64
CA ARG A 39 17.40 -30.72 -62.98
C ARG A 39 16.41 -31.89 -63.10
N ARG A 40 15.73 -32.28 -62.03
CA ARG A 40 14.54 -33.15 -62.10
C ARG A 40 13.32 -32.35 -62.54
N GLY A 41 12.46 -32.97 -63.36
CA GLY A 41 11.19 -32.39 -63.86
C GLY A 41 10.01 -32.42 -62.86
N ARG A 42 10.28 -32.83 -61.61
CA ARG A 42 9.34 -32.79 -60.50
C ARG A 42 10.10 -32.40 -59.25
N LEU A 43 9.64 -31.32 -58.61
CA LEU A 43 10.00 -30.92 -57.26
C LEU A 43 8.97 -31.54 -56.31
N ALA A 44 9.41 -32.15 -55.22
CA ALA A 44 8.53 -32.73 -54.21
C ALA A 44 9.17 -32.54 -52.83
N VAL A 45 8.47 -31.86 -51.93
CA VAL A 45 8.96 -31.57 -50.58
C VAL A 45 7.84 -31.85 -49.58
N SER A 46 8.20 -32.49 -48.48
CA SER A 46 7.28 -32.85 -47.41
C SER A 46 7.96 -32.66 -46.07
N PHE A 47 7.25 -32.11 -45.09
CA PHE A 47 7.76 -31.85 -43.74
C PHE A 47 6.58 -31.63 -42.81
N ARG A 48 6.78 -31.83 -41.51
CA ARG A 48 5.81 -31.38 -40.50
C ARG A 48 6.30 -30.10 -39.85
N PHE A 49 5.40 -29.22 -39.44
CA PHE A 49 5.74 -28.01 -38.68
C PHE A 49 4.72 -27.74 -37.57
N ARG A 50 5.13 -26.95 -36.57
CA ARG A 50 4.22 -26.33 -35.59
C ARG A 50 4.72 -24.98 -35.13
N THR A 51 3.82 -24.03 -34.92
CA THR A 51 4.11 -22.68 -34.45
C THR A 51 2.88 -22.00 -33.84
N TRP A 52 3.08 -20.84 -33.24
CA TRP A 52 2.03 -19.86 -32.90
C TRP A 52 1.99 -18.67 -33.88
N ASP A 53 3.08 -18.40 -34.61
CA ASP A 53 3.19 -17.24 -35.49
C ASP A 53 2.27 -17.36 -36.71
N LEU A 54 1.58 -16.27 -37.06
CA LEU A 54 0.72 -16.19 -38.25
C LEU A 54 1.48 -16.11 -39.57
N THR A 55 2.80 -15.84 -39.53
CA THR A 55 3.63 -15.52 -40.71
C THR A 55 5.07 -16.03 -40.56
N GLY A 56 5.62 -16.67 -41.60
CA GLY A 56 7.04 -17.04 -41.63
C GLY A 56 7.44 -17.88 -42.84
N LEU A 57 8.72 -17.82 -43.25
CA LEU A 57 9.24 -18.59 -44.39
C LEU A 57 9.40 -20.08 -44.04
N LEU A 58 8.54 -20.94 -44.57
CA LEU A 58 8.64 -22.39 -44.36
C LEU A 58 9.72 -23.00 -45.25
N LEU A 59 9.74 -22.65 -46.54
CA LEU A 59 10.65 -23.18 -47.55
C LEU A 59 10.98 -22.17 -48.64
N TYR A 60 12.24 -22.10 -49.07
CA TYR A 60 12.67 -21.46 -50.31
C TYR A 60 13.59 -22.39 -51.12
N SER A 61 13.43 -22.43 -52.45
CA SER A 61 14.37 -23.06 -53.37
C SER A 61 14.44 -22.35 -54.71
N LYS A 62 15.67 -22.16 -55.22
CA LYS A 62 15.94 -21.59 -56.54
C LYS A 62 15.81 -22.67 -57.62
N LEU A 63 15.00 -22.42 -58.64
CA LEU A 63 14.82 -23.36 -59.75
C LEU A 63 16.08 -23.40 -60.64
N GLY A 64 16.37 -24.60 -61.17
CA GLY A 64 17.49 -24.84 -62.07
C GLY A 64 17.40 -24.04 -63.38
N ASP A 65 18.54 -23.90 -64.06
CA ASP A 65 18.67 -23.27 -65.39
C ASP A 65 18.10 -21.83 -65.49
N GLY A 66 17.99 -21.10 -64.37
CA GLY A 66 17.52 -19.72 -64.33
C GLY A 66 15.99 -19.55 -64.40
N LEU A 67 15.23 -20.62 -64.14
CA LEU A 67 13.77 -20.65 -64.29
C LEU A 67 12.98 -19.95 -63.18
N GLY A 68 13.64 -19.39 -62.16
CA GLY A 68 13.03 -18.60 -61.08
C GLY A 68 13.20 -19.24 -59.70
N HIS A 69 12.15 -19.21 -58.87
CA HIS A 69 12.16 -19.80 -57.52
C HIS A 69 10.79 -20.29 -57.08
N VAL A 70 10.80 -21.17 -56.07
CA VAL A 70 9.64 -21.66 -55.32
C VAL A 70 9.83 -21.26 -53.86
N GLU A 71 8.75 -20.78 -53.26
CA GLU A 71 8.66 -20.29 -51.89
C GLU A 71 7.35 -20.81 -51.27
N LEU A 72 7.40 -21.33 -50.05
CA LEU A 72 6.24 -21.64 -49.23
C LEU A 72 6.38 -20.80 -47.95
N MET A 73 5.35 -20.03 -47.63
CA MET A 73 5.31 -19.19 -46.43
C MET A 73 4.02 -19.45 -45.66
N LEU A 74 4.08 -19.46 -44.34
CA LEU A 74 2.90 -19.31 -43.51
C LEU A 74 2.44 -17.84 -43.61
N SER A 75 1.13 -17.62 -43.71
CA SER A 75 0.52 -16.30 -43.89
C SER A 75 -0.94 -16.36 -43.45
N GLU A 76 -1.35 -15.55 -42.48
CA GLU A 76 -2.72 -15.58 -41.90
C GLU A 76 -3.14 -16.99 -41.42
N GLY A 77 -2.17 -17.80 -40.98
CA GLY A 77 -2.39 -19.20 -40.58
C GLY A 77 -2.69 -20.16 -41.74
N GLN A 78 -2.34 -19.81 -42.99
CA GLN A 78 -2.43 -20.67 -44.19
C GLN A 78 -1.06 -20.84 -44.85
N VAL A 79 -0.80 -21.98 -45.50
CA VAL A 79 0.41 -22.16 -46.31
C VAL A 79 0.21 -21.54 -47.69
N ASN A 80 0.81 -20.37 -47.89
CA ASN A 80 0.85 -19.69 -49.17
C ASN A 80 2.02 -20.19 -50.02
N VAL A 81 1.69 -20.84 -51.14
CA VAL A 81 2.64 -21.27 -52.17
C VAL A 81 2.89 -20.12 -53.14
N SER A 82 4.16 -19.95 -53.51
CA SER A 82 4.69 -18.79 -54.22
C SER A 82 5.69 -19.27 -55.28
N ILE A 83 5.30 -19.28 -56.56
CA ILE A 83 6.18 -19.73 -57.67
C ILE A 83 6.39 -18.57 -58.65
N ALA A 84 7.61 -18.04 -58.68
CA ALA A 84 8.03 -17.03 -59.64
C ALA A 84 8.81 -17.68 -60.79
N GLN A 85 8.45 -17.36 -62.03
CA GLN A 85 9.20 -17.80 -63.22
C GLN A 85 9.63 -16.63 -64.10
N THR A 86 10.85 -16.70 -64.61
CA THR A 86 11.45 -15.67 -65.48
C THR A 86 10.58 -15.42 -66.72
N GLY A 87 10.06 -14.20 -66.87
CA GLY A 87 9.18 -13.82 -67.99
C GLY A 87 7.72 -14.27 -67.91
N ARG A 88 7.25 -14.79 -66.76
CA ARG A 88 5.84 -15.15 -66.53
C ARG A 88 5.27 -14.41 -65.31
N LYS A 89 3.94 -14.34 -65.20
CA LYS A 89 3.29 -13.90 -63.95
C LYS A 89 3.59 -14.92 -62.84
N LYS A 90 3.84 -14.42 -61.62
CA LYS A 90 4.01 -15.22 -60.40
C LYS A 90 2.71 -15.98 -60.12
N LEU A 91 2.81 -17.28 -59.85
CA LEU A 91 1.70 -18.10 -59.39
C LEU A 91 1.65 -18.04 -57.86
N GLN A 92 0.46 -17.82 -57.30
CA GLN A 92 0.21 -17.81 -55.86
C GLN A 92 -1.12 -18.51 -55.55
N PHE A 93 -1.13 -19.33 -54.49
CA PHE A 93 -2.33 -19.99 -53.95
C PHE A 93 -2.09 -20.41 -52.49
N ALA A 94 -3.17 -20.67 -51.75
CA ALA A 94 -3.16 -20.97 -50.31
C ALA A 94 -3.69 -22.38 -50.03
N ALA A 95 -3.34 -22.96 -48.87
CA ALA A 95 -3.93 -24.19 -48.34
C ALA A 95 -3.93 -24.23 -46.80
N GLY A 96 -4.92 -24.95 -46.25
CA GLY A 96 -5.16 -25.07 -44.81
C GLY A 96 -5.78 -23.81 -44.18
N PHE A 97 -5.97 -23.85 -42.86
CA PHE A 97 -6.60 -22.77 -42.07
C PHE A 97 -6.16 -22.89 -40.60
N ARG A 98 -5.79 -21.76 -39.97
CA ARG A 98 -5.32 -21.69 -38.57
C ARG A 98 -4.19 -22.66 -38.22
N LEU A 99 -3.24 -22.87 -39.15
CA LEU A 99 -2.08 -23.76 -38.99
C LEU A 99 -0.99 -23.22 -38.02
N ASN A 100 -1.41 -22.45 -37.02
CA ASN A 100 -0.60 -21.78 -36.02
C ASN A 100 -1.22 -21.97 -34.61
N ASP A 101 -1.81 -23.15 -34.40
CA ASP A 101 -2.53 -23.57 -33.19
C ASP A 101 -1.66 -24.36 -32.19
N GLY A 102 -0.34 -24.42 -32.42
CA GLY A 102 0.61 -25.17 -31.62
C GLY A 102 0.66 -26.69 -31.87
N PHE A 103 -0.20 -27.23 -32.74
CA PHE A 103 -0.19 -28.65 -33.14
C PHE A 103 0.68 -28.89 -34.39
N TRP A 104 1.00 -30.17 -34.64
CA TRP A 104 1.92 -30.61 -35.69
C TRP A 104 1.20 -30.92 -37.00
N HIS A 105 1.23 -29.96 -37.94
CA HIS A 105 0.69 -30.14 -39.29
C HIS A 105 1.70 -30.77 -40.25
N GLU A 106 1.28 -31.66 -41.15
CA GLU A 106 2.10 -32.15 -42.28
C GLU A 106 1.80 -31.36 -43.55
N VAL A 107 2.84 -30.78 -44.16
CA VAL A 107 2.78 -30.13 -45.47
C VAL A 107 3.34 -31.09 -46.51
N ASN A 108 2.53 -31.42 -47.51
CA ASN A 108 2.91 -32.28 -48.63
C ASN A 108 2.77 -31.50 -49.95
N PHE A 109 3.90 -31.04 -50.51
CA PHE A 109 3.92 -30.19 -51.70
C PHE A 109 4.65 -30.85 -52.89
N ALA A 110 4.03 -30.79 -54.07
CA ALA A 110 4.65 -31.24 -55.32
C ALA A 110 4.37 -30.28 -56.48
N ALA A 111 5.40 -29.94 -57.24
CA ALA A 111 5.30 -29.17 -58.47
C ALA A 111 5.96 -29.93 -59.63
N GLN A 112 5.30 -29.99 -60.77
CA GLN A 112 5.82 -30.54 -62.01
C GLN A 112 5.34 -29.71 -63.20
N ASP A 113 5.72 -30.09 -64.41
CA ASP A 113 5.32 -29.34 -65.60
C ASP A 113 3.77 -29.25 -65.72
N ASN A 114 3.30 -28.03 -65.97
CA ASN A 114 1.89 -27.62 -66.08
C ASN A 114 0.99 -27.74 -64.82
N HIS A 115 1.46 -28.24 -63.67
CA HIS A 115 0.65 -28.20 -62.44
C HIS A 115 1.45 -28.28 -61.12
N ALA A 116 0.85 -27.74 -60.06
CA ALA A 116 1.30 -27.90 -58.68
C ALA A 116 0.15 -28.44 -57.80
N VAL A 117 0.53 -29.14 -56.73
CA VAL A 117 -0.38 -29.75 -55.75
C VAL A 117 0.17 -29.51 -54.35
N ILE A 118 -0.71 -29.17 -53.41
CA ILE A 118 -0.43 -29.19 -51.97
C ILE A 118 -1.55 -29.93 -51.23
N SER A 119 -1.18 -30.77 -50.27
CA SER A 119 -2.08 -31.23 -49.19
C SER A 119 -1.54 -30.83 -47.83
N ILE A 120 -2.45 -30.66 -46.88
CA ILE A 120 -2.19 -30.41 -45.47
C ILE A 120 -2.86 -31.53 -44.68
N ASP A 121 -2.14 -32.14 -43.73
CA ASP A 121 -2.60 -33.18 -42.80
C ASP A 121 -3.18 -34.46 -43.45
N ASP A 122 -2.92 -34.65 -44.74
CA ASP A 122 -3.35 -35.78 -45.60
C ASP A 122 -4.87 -36.10 -45.52
N VAL A 123 -5.68 -35.08 -45.21
CA VAL A 123 -7.14 -35.21 -45.11
C VAL A 123 -7.77 -35.41 -46.49
N GLU A 124 -8.62 -36.42 -46.65
CA GLU A 124 -9.32 -36.69 -47.91
C GLU A 124 -10.08 -35.46 -48.41
N GLY A 125 -9.77 -35.02 -49.64
CA GLY A 125 -10.38 -33.84 -50.26
C GLY A 125 -9.69 -32.50 -49.95
N ALA A 126 -8.69 -32.44 -49.07
CA ALA A 126 -7.93 -31.22 -48.77
C ALA A 126 -6.82 -30.89 -49.79
N GLU A 127 -6.66 -31.68 -50.87
CA GLU A 127 -5.71 -31.43 -51.94
C GLU A 127 -6.07 -30.20 -52.80
N VAL A 128 -5.28 -29.14 -52.70
CA VAL A 128 -5.37 -27.98 -53.60
C VAL A 128 -4.49 -28.23 -54.83
N ARG A 129 -5.14 -28.58 -55.95
CA ARG A 129 -4.49 -28.85 -57.25
C ARG A 129 -4.65 -27.66 -58.20
N VAL A 130 -3.55 -27.11 -58.69
CA VAL A 130 -3.53 -25.90 -59.54
C VAL A 130 -2.84 -26.18 -60.88
N SER A 131 -3.63 -26.19 -61.96
CA SER A 131 -3.14 -26.27 -63.33
C SER A 131 -2.73 -24.89 -63.84
N TYR A 132 -1.44 -24.70 -64.13
CA TYR A 132 -0.87 -23.45 -64.60
C TYR A 132 0.38 -23.75 -65.45
N PRO A 133 0.66 -23.03 -66.55
CA PRO A 133 1.85 -23.27 -67.36
C PRO A 133 3.14 -23.00 -66.57
N LEU A 134 3.65 -24.06 -65.93
CA LEU A 134 4.89 -24.14 -65.17
C LEU A 134 5.92 -24.95 -65.95
N LEU A 135 7.18 -24.57 -65.85
CA LEU A 135 8.32 -25.39 -66.26
C LEU A 135 9.22 -25.65 -65.04
N ILE A 136 9.24 -26.88 -64.53
CA ILE A 136 9.91 -27.21 -63.26
C ILE A 136 11.25 -27.89 -63.53
N ARG A 137 12.32 -27.29 -62.97
CA ARG A 137 13.62 -27.95 -62.81
C ARG A 137 14.12 -27.69 -61.39
N THR A 138 14.32 -28.75 -60.62
CA THR A 138 14.83 -28.66 -59.24
C THR A 138 16.21 -27.98 -59.18
N GLY A 139 16.45 -27.26 -58.09
CA GLY A 139 17.72 -26.61 -57.78
C GLY A 139 18.75 -27.54 -57.14
N THR A 140 19.87 -26.96 -56.71
CA THR A 140 20.91 -27.64 -55.93
C THR A 140 20.67 -27.62 -54.42
N SER A 141 19.78 -26.76 -53.93
CA SER A 141 19.53 -26.57 -52.50
C SER A 141 18.10 -26.15 -52.19
N TYR A 142 17.69 -26.49 -50.98
CA TYR A 142 16.42 -26.12 -50.34
C TYR A 142 16.75 -25.50 -48.98
N PHE A 143 16.12 -24.36 -48.65
CA PHE A 143 16.29 -23.64 -47.40
C PHE A 143 14.98 -23.69 -46.61
N PHE A 144 15.00 -24.31 -45.44
CA PHE A 144 13.87 -24.36 -44.51
C PHE A 144 14.04 -23.31 -43.41
N GLY A 145 12.92 -22.75 -42.96
CA GLY A 145 12.83 -21.79 -41.85
C GLY A 145 13.30 -20.36 -42.15
N GLY A 146 14.27 -20.15 -43.05
CA GLY A 146 14.77 -18.81 -43.34
C GLY A 146 15.79 -18.73 -44.48
N CYS A 147 16.11 -17.50 -44.90
CA CYS A 147 17.17 -17.23 -45.87
C CYS A 147 18.42 -16.63 -45.18
N PRO A 148 19.61 -17.25 -45.31
CA PRO A 148 20.84 -16.70 -44.76
C PRO A 148 21.27 -15.40 -45.45
N LYS A 149 21.71 -14.42 -44.65
CA LYS A 149 22.24 -13.13 -45.11
C LYS A 149 23.78 -13.16 -45.16
N PRO A 150 24.43 -12.47 -46.12
CA PRO A 150 23.86 -11.78 -47.28
C PRO A 150 23.44 -12.77 -48.39
N ALA A 151 22.31 -12.48 -49.05
CA ALA A 151 21.72 -13.32 -50.10
C ALA A 151 22.70 -13.67 -51.25
N SER A 152 23.59 -12.74 -51.61
CA SER A 152 24.59 -12.90 -52.67
C SER A 152 25.58 -14.05 -52.47
N ARG A 153 25.71 -14.58 -51.24
CA ARG A 153 26.56 -15.75 -50.94
C ARG A 153 25.80 -17.08 -51.06
N TRP A 154 24.48 -17.07 -50.93
CA TRP A 154 23.67 -18.28 -50.71
C TRP A 154 22.53 -18.46 -51.74
N ASP A 155 22.33 -17.51 -52.66
CA ASP A 155 21.30 -17.55 -53.71
C ASP A 155 19.84 -17.56 -53.18
N CYS A 156 19.66 -17.20 -51.90
CA CYS A 156 18.39 -17.16 -51.17
C CYS A 156 17.86 -15.72 -51.12
N HIS A 157 16.81 -15.44 -51.90
CA HIS A 157 16.33 -14.08 -52.19
C HIS A 157 14.89 -13.82 -51.71
N SER A 158 14.44 -14.50 -50.66
CA SER A 158 13.16 -14.18 -50.02
C SER A 158 13.28 -12.90 -49.17
N ASN A 159 12.22 -12.11 -49.16
CA ASN A 159 12.05 -10.93 -48.29
C ASN A 159 11.18 -11.22 -47.06
N GLN A 160 10.72 -12.46 -46.88
CA GLN A 160 9.86 -12.84 -45.76
C GLN A 160 10.63 -12.84 -44.43
N THR A 161 9.90 -12.76 -43.32
CA THR A 161 10.44 -13.09 -42.00
C THR A 161 10.88 -14.55 -41.97
N ALA A 162 11.91 -14.84 -41.16
CA ALA A 162 12.21 -16.21 -40.80
C ALA A 162 11.05 -16.78 -39.98
N PHE A 163 10.82 -18.09 -40.11
CA PHE A 163 9.83 -18.83 -39.32
C PHE A 163 10.39 -19.10 -37.94
N HIS A 164 9.57 -18.88 -36.92
CA HIS A 164 9.80 -19.43 -35.59
C HIS A 164 8.84 -20.60 -35.33
N GLY A 165 9.27 -21.59 -34.54
CA GLY A 165 8.51 -22.81 -34.28
C GLY A 165 9.38 -24.05 -34.37
N CYS A 166 8.79 -25.19 -34.72
CA CYS A 166 9.53 -26.42 -34.98
C CYS A 166 9.20 -26.99 -36.36
N MET A 167 10.14 -27.75 -36.93
CA MET A 167 9.90 -28.62 -38.09
C MET A 167 10.52 -30.01 -37.88
N GLU A 168 9.92 -31.04 -38.47
CA GLU A 168 10.42 -32.42 -38.44
C GLU A 168 10.13 -33.17 -39.75
N LEU A 169 10.66 -34.39 -39.89
CA LEU A 169 10.41 -35.32 -40.99
C LEU A 169 10.63 -34.73 -42.40
N PHE A 170 11.65 -33.86 -42.56
CA PHE A 170 12.03 -33.26 -43.84
C PHE A 170 12.33 -34.30 -44.93
N LYS A 171 11.51 -34.33 -45.98
CA LYS A 171 11.65 -35.15 -47.20
C LYS A 171 11.88 -34.20 -48.39
N VAL A 172 12.94 -34.40 -49.15
CA VAL A 172 13.32 -33.58 -50.31
C VAL A 172 13.49 -34.46 -51.55
N ASP A 173 12.85 -34.05 -52.66
CA ASP A 173 12.74 -34.81 -53.93
C ASP A 173 12.31 -36.28 -53.74
N GLY A 174 11.51 -36.54 -52.69
CA GLY A 174 11.04 -37.86 -52.28
C GLY A 174 11.96 -38.66 -51.34
N GLN A 175 13.05 -38.08 -50.82
CA GLN A 175 13.97 -38.75 -49.88
C GLN A 175 14.01 -38.04 -48.52
N LEU A 176 13.93 -38.80 -47.43
CA LEU A 176 14.08 -38.27 -46.06
C LEU A 176 15.51 -37.76 -45.84
N VAL A 177 15.64 -36.53 -45.32
CA VAL A 177 16.94 -35.92 -44.99
C VAL A 177 17.49 -36.52 -43.70
N ASN A 178 18.74 -36.99 -43.74
CA ASN A 178 19.43 -37.46 -42.54
C ASN A 178 20.03 -36.27 -41.77
N LEU A 179 19.30 -35.78 -40.76
CA LEU A 179 19.70 -34.60 -39.97
C LEU A 179 21.01 -34.79 -39.19
N THR A 180 21.36 -36.00 -38.74
CA THR A 180 22.66 -36.24 -38.06
C THR A 180 23.87 -35.91 -38.95
N LEU A 181 23.71 -36.02 -40.28
CA LEU A 181 24.74 -35.59 -41.24
C LEU A 181 24.71 -34.08 -41.51
N VAL A 182 23.59 -33.40 -41.25
CA VAL A 182 23.49 -31.93 -41.36
C VAL A 182 24.06 -31.26 -40.11
N GLU A 183 23.70 -31.74 -38.91
CA GLU A 183 24.28 -31.33 -37.63
C GLU A 183 25.81 -31.48 -37.65
N GLY A 184 26.30 -32.65 -38.06
CA GLY A 184 27.74 -32.91 -38.28
C GLY A 184 28.38 -32.15 -39.44
N ARG A 185 27.65 -31.22 -40.10
CA ARG A 185 28.09 -30.36 -41.22
C ARG A 185 28.67 -31.12 -42.43
N ARG A 186 28.17 -32.33 -42.69
CA ARG A 186 28.57 -33.19 -43.82
C ARG A 186 27.58 -33.15 -44.98
N LEU A 187 26.30 -32.87 -44.70
CA LEU A 187 25.21 -32.88 -45.69
C LEU A 187 24.66 -31.47 -46.00
N GLY A 188 24.74 -30.51 -45.07
CA GLY A 188 24.13 -29.19 -45.22
C GLY A 188 24.72 -28.12 -44.31
N TYR A 189 24.07 -26.95 -44.28
CA TYR A 189 24.46 -25.78 -43.48
C TYR A 189 23.27 -25.27 -42.66
N PHE A 190 23.54 -24.64 -41.51
CA PHE A 190 22.50 -24.12 -40.63
C PHE A 190 23.04 -22.99 -39.73
N ALA A 191 22.12 -22.18 -39.19
CA ALA A 191 22.36 -21.25 -38.09
C ALA A 191 21.11 -21.11 -37.21
N GLU A 192 21.30 -20.73 -35.94
CA GLU A 192 20.23 -20.35 -34.99
C GLU A 192 19.06 -21.37 -34.85
N ILE A 193 19.39 -22.66 -34.99
CA ILE A 193 18.49 -23.79 -34.74
C ILE A 193 19.04 -24.71 -33.65
N LEU A 194 18.15 -25.47 -33.00
CA LEU A 194 18.50 -26.56 -32.08
C LEU A 194 17.96 -27.88 -32.62
N PHE A 195 18.77 -28.93 -32.61
CA PHE A 195 18.37 -30.29 -33.02
C PHE A 195 17.76 -31.08 -31.84
N ASP A 196 17.01 -32.13 -32.17
CA ASP A 196 16.35 -33.09 -31.26
C ASP A 196 15.56 -32.45 -30.10
N THR A 197 15.09 -31.22 -30.30
CA THR A 197 14.39 -30.40 -29.31
C THR A 197 13.28 -29.60 -29.98
N CYS A 198 12.18 -29.38 -29.26
CA CYS A 198 11.04 -28.58 -29.73
C CYS A 198 10.24 -28.00 -28.55
N GLY A 199 10.82 -27.00 -27.89
CA GLY A 199 10.13 -26.19 -26.90
C GLY A 199 9.37 -25.06 -27.59
N ILE A 200 8.07 -25.24 -27.83
CA ILE A 200 7.14 -24.13 -28.04
C ILE A 200 6.45 -23.87 -26.71
N THR A 201 6.30 -22.60 -26.33
CA THR A 201 5.73 -22.17 -25.05
C THR A 201 4.28 -21.78 -25.25
N ASP A 202 3.33 -22.39 -24.53
CA ASP A 202 1.95 -21.91 -24.49
C ASP A 202 1.82 -20.84 -23.39
N ARG A 203 1.39 -19.66 -23.79
CA ARG A 203 1.20 -18.45 -22.97
C ARG A 203 -0.28 -18.07 -22.81
N CYS A 204 -1.19 -18.81 -23.47
CA CYS A 204 -2.65 -18.61 -23.38
C CYS A 204 -3.37 -19.78 -22.68
N SER A 205 -2.64 -20.82 -22.24
CA SER A 205 -3.16 -21.94 -21.46
C SER A 205 -2.34 -22.13 -20.16
N PRO A 206 -2.88 -21.80 -18.97
CA PRO A 206 -4.18 -21.16 -18.73
C PRO A 206 -4.25 -19.73 -19.30
N ASN A 207 -5.46 -19.19 -19.43
CA ASN A 207 -5.67 -17.86 -20.00
C ASN A 207 -5.08 -16.77 -19.07
N MET A 208 -4.02 -16.11 -19.53
CA MET A 208 -3.34 -15.01 -18.83
C MET A 208 -4.07 -13.66 -18.97
N CYS A 209 -5.23 -13.64 -19.65
CA CYS A 209 -6.08 -12.47 -19.81
C CYS A 209 -7.31 -12.62 -18.91
N GLU A 210 -7.41 -11.72 -17.94
CA GLU A 210 -8.38 -11.74 -16.85
C GLU A 210 -9.78 -11.32 -17.33
N HIS A 211 -10.81 -11.60 -16.51
CA HIS A 211 -12.20 -11.21 -16.75
C HIS A 211 -12.77 -11.65 -18.12
N ASP A 212 -12.49 -12.90 -18.52
CA ASP A 212 -12.80 -13.49 -19.83
C ASP A 212 -12.15 -12.79 -21.05
N GLY A 213 -11.06 -12.04 -20.84
CA GLY A 213 -10.29 -11.42 -21.92
C GLY A 213 -9.75 -12.44 -22.92
N ARG A 214 -9.74 -12.07 -24.22
CA ARG A 214 -9.28 -12.97 -25.29
C ARG A 214 -7.76 -12.91 -25.44
N CYS A 215 -7.07 -14.02 -25.16
CA CYS A 215 -5.64 -14.18 -25.37
C CYS A 215 -5.30 -14.62 -26.81
N TYR A 216 -4.29 -13.98 -27.39
CA TYR A 216 -3.63 -14.39 -28.64
C TYR A 216 -2.13 -14.42 -28.41
N GLN A 217 -1.41 -15.41 -28.96
CA GLN A 217 0.04 -15.57 -28.74
C GLN A 217 0.84 -15.64 -30.04
N SER A 218 2.13 -15.32 -29.92
CA SER A 218 3.17 -15.48 -30.93
C SER A 218 4.32 -16.32 -30.37
N TRP A 219 5.40 -16.46 -31.12
CA TRP A 219 6.64 -17.09 -30.66
C TRP A 219 7.20 -16.45 -29.37
N ASP A 220 7.20 -15.13 -29.30
CA ASP A 220 7.85 -14.37 -28.23
C ASP A 220 6.87 -13.84 -27.16
N ASP A 221 5.63 -13.53 -27.52
CA ASP A 221 4.73 -12.69 -26.72
C ASP A 221 3.25 -13.17 -26.73
N PHE A 222 2.39 -12.49 -25.97
CA PHE A 222 0.94 -12.65 -26.04
C PHE A 222 0.19 -11.32 -25.85
N ILE A 223 -1.00 -11.19 -26.42
CA ILE A 223 -1.82 -9.97 -26.39
C ILE A 223 -3.20 -10.30 -25.85
N CYS A 224 -3.66 -9.49 -24.90
CA CYS A 224 -5.01 -9.56 -24.34
C CYS A 224 -5.95 -8.53 -24.98
N TYR A 225 -7.09 -8.99 -25.49
CA TYR A 225 -8.18 -8.12 -25.95
C TYR A 225 -9.28 -8.06 -24.89
N CYS A 226 -9.35 -6.94 -24.18
CA CYS A 226 -10.29 -6.67 -23.07
C CYS A 226 -11.62 -6.06 -23.52
N GLU A 227 -11.92 -6.10 -24.82
CA GLU A 227 -13.19 -5.60 -25.35
C GLU A 227 -14.37 -6.37 -24.75
N LEU A 228 -15.41 -5.64 -24.34
CA LEU A 228 -16.63 -6.16 -23.72
C LEU A 228 -16.48 -6.83 -22.34
N THR A 229 -15.28 -6.91 -21.75
CA THR A 229 -15.10 -7.48 -20.39
C THR A 229 -15.51 -6.51 -19.27
N GLY A 230 -15.37 -5.20 -19.50
CA GLY A 230 -15.46 -4.17 -18.46
C GLY A 230 -14.10 -3.70 -17.92
N TYR A 231 -13.00 -4.27 -18.44
CA TYR A 231 -11.64 -4.05 -17.96
C TYR A 231 -10.69 -3.55 -19.05
N LYS A 232 -9.48 -3.17 -18.66
CA LYS A 232 -8.40 -2.65 -19.52
C LYS A 232 -7.02 -3.03 -18.95
N GLY A 233 -5.97 -2.48 -19.56
CA GLY A 233 -4.59 -2.79 -19.21
C GLY A 233 -4.09 -4.06 -19.88
N VAL A 234 -2.82 -4.39 -19.67
CA VAL A 234 -2.09 -5.40 -20.46
C VAL A 234 -2.51 -6.86 -20.22
N THR A 235 -3.18 -7.15 -19.10
CA THR A 235 -3.76 -8.47 -18.77
C THR A 235 -5.28 -8.40 -18.54
N CYS A 236 -5.94 -7.28 -18.86
CA CYS A 236 -7.35 -7.03 -18.53
C CYS A 236 -7.65 -6.98 -17.00
N HIS A 237 -6.67 -6.62 -16.18
CA HIS A 237 -6.82 -6.48 -14.72
C HIS A 237 -7.50 -5.16 -14.28
N GLU A 238 -7.29 -4.05 -15.00
CA GLU A 238 -7.71 -2.73 -14.53
C GLU A 238 -9.21 -2.49 -14.78
N PRO A 239 -10.03 -2.12 -13.78
CA PRO A 239 -11.44 -1.80 -14.01
C PRO A 239 -11.62 -0.51 -14.83
N LEU A 240 -12.66 -0.48 -15.69
CA LEU A 240 -13.08 0.75 -16.41
C LEU A 240 -13.96 1.66 -15.58
N TYR A 241 -14.71 1.11 -14.62
CA TYR A 241 -15.79 1.80 -13.90
C TYR A 241 -15.38 2.23 -12.48
N LYS A 242 -16.34 2.70 -11.68
CA LYS A 242 -16.13 3.10 -10.28
C LYS A 242 -16.80 2.13 -9.32
N GLU A 243 -16.24 2.02 -8.12
CA GLU A 243 -16.69 1.06 -7.11
C GLU A 243 -18.11 1.34 -6.57
N SER A 244 -18.57 2.59 -6.64
CA SER A 244 -19.87 2.97 -6.10
C SER A 244 -20.43 4.27 -6.70
N CYS A 245 -21.73 4.49 -6.50
CA CYS A 245 -22.35 5.79 -6.74
C CYS A 245 -21.73 6.93 -5.90
N GLU A 246 -21.13 6.61 -4.75
CA GLU A 246 -20.42 7.59 -3.91
C GLU A 246 -19.07 8.01 -4.53
N ALA A 247 -18.32 7.07 -5.10
CA ALA A 247 -17.15 7.38 -5.90
C ALA A 247 -17.51 8.22 -7.15
N TYR A 248 -18.67 7.98 -7.77
CA TYR A 248 -19.19 8.83 -8.85
C TYR A 248 -19.59 10.24 -8.35
N ARG A 249 -20.21 10.38 -7.17
CA ARG A 249 -20.50 11.69 -6.54
C ARG A 249 -19.22 12.51 -6.32
N LEU A 250 -18.18 11.88 -5.77
CA LEU A 250 -16.87 12.52 -5.56
C LEU A 250 -16.20 12.93 -6.88
N SER A 251 -16.52 12.27 -8.00
CA SER A 251 -16.11 12.68 -9.35
C SER A 251 -17.03 13.73 -10.03
N GLY A 252 -17.96 14.33 -9.29
CA GLY A 252 -18.84 15.40 -9.78
C GLY A 252 -19.98 14.92 -10.69
N LYS A 253 -20.43 13.65 -10.59
CA LYS A 253 -21.57 13.14 -11.36
C LYS A 253 -22.91 13.40 -10.66
N THR A 254 -23.96 13.51 -11.46
CA THR A 254 -25.37 13.64 -11.04
C THR A 254 -26.11 12.29 -11.11
N SER A 255 -27.31 12.22 -10.55
CA SER A 255 -28.17 11.02 -10.57
C SER A 255 -28.43 10.47 -11.98
N GLY A 256 -28.54 9.13 -12.09
CA GLY A 256 -28.72 8.43 -13.36
C GLY A 256 -28.41 6.94 -13.26
N ASN A 257 -28.46 6.22 -14.39
CA ASN A 257 -27.94 4.85 -14.48
C ASN A 257 -26.41 4.90 -14.67
N PHE A 258 -25.67 4.11 -13.92
CA PHE A 258 -24.21 3.97 -14.04
C PHE A 258 -23.84 2.49 -13.92
N THR A 259 -22.79 2.07 -14.62
CA THR A 259 -22.11 0.81 -14.31
C THR A 259 -21.17 1.03 -13.12
N ILE A 260 -21.22 0.15 -12.12
CA ILE A 260 -20.30 0.12 -10.98
C ILE A 260 -19.55 -1.21 -10.93
N ASP A 261 -18.47 -1.23 -10.16
CA ASP A 261 -17.49 -2.30 -10.10
C ASP A 261 -16.99 -2.47 -8.64
N PRO A 262 -17.82 -3.05 -7.73
CA PRO A 262 -17.64 -2.88 -6.28
C PRO A 262 -16.37 -3.50 -5.71
N ASP A 263 -15.87 -4.56 -6.32
CA ASP A 263 -14.62 -5.23 -6.01
C ASP A 263 -13.45 -4.82 -6.93
N GLY A 264 -13.68 -4.07 -8.00
CA GLY A 264 -12.61 -3.47 -8.82
C GLY A 264 -11.82 -4.53 -9.57
N SER A 265 -10.52 -4.66 -9.28
CA SER A 265 -9.66 -5.73 -9.83
C SER A 265 -9.94 -7.13 -9.24
N GLY A 266 -11.07 -7.28 -8.55
CA GLY A 266 -11.62 -8.56 -8.09
C GLY A 266 -12.33 -9.34 -9.21
N PRO A 267 -12.69 -10.61 -8.97
CA PRO A 267 -13.11 -11.54 -10.02
C PRO A 267 -14.56 -11.39 -10.51
N LEU A 268 -15.36 -10.52 -9.89
CA LEU A 268 -16.77 -10.36 -10.25
C LEU A 268 -16.90 -9.47 -11.50
N LYS A 269 -18.14 -9.17 -11.94
CA LYS A 269 -18.38 -8.40 -13.17
C LYS A 269 -19.07 -7.07 -12.89
N PRO A 270 -18.69 -5.99 -13.59
CA PRO A 270 -19.27 -4.67 -13.37
C PRO A 270 -20.71 -4.60 -13.89
N PHE A 271 -21.64 -4.15 -13.05
CA PHE A 271 -23.09 -4.19 -13.29
C PHE A 271 -23.75 -2.82 -13.20
N VAL A 272 -24.95 -2.70 -13.80
CA VAL A 272 -25.67 -1.42 -13.93
C VAL A 272 -26.60 -1.18 -12.74
N VAL A 273 -26.42 -0.03 -12.09
CA VAL A 273 -27.22 0.45 -10.95
C VAL A 273 -27.85 1.81 -11.25
N TYR A 274 -28.88 2.18 -10.50
CA TYR A 274 -29.37 3.56 -10.46
C TYR A 274 -28.75 4.31 -9.27
N CYS A 275 -28.05 5.41 -9.56
CA CYS A 275 -27.51 6.30 -8.54
C CYS A 275 -28.49 7.46 -8.27
N ASP A 276 -28.99 7.55 -7.03
CA ASP A 276 -29.69 8.73 -6.48
C ASP A 276 -28.68 9.59 -5.73
N ILE A 277 -28.03 10.50 -6.47
CA ILE A 277 -26.97 11.38 -5.98
C ILE A 277 -27.56 12.69 -5.48
N ARG A 278 -27.21 13.05 -4.24
CA ARG A 278 -27.59 14.28 -3.56
C ARG A 278 -26.35 14.94 -2.97
N GLU A 279 -26.41 16.23 -2.68
CA GLU A 279 -25.26 17.05 -2.24
C GLU A 279 -24.33 16.35 -1.26
N ASN A 280 -24.88 15.75 -0.20
CA ASN A 280 -24.13 15.13 0.89
C ASN A 280 -24.08 13.58 0.87
N ARG A 281 -24.66 12.90 -0.14
CA ARG A 281 -24.76 11.43 -0.18
C ARG A 281 -25.22 10.91 -1.55
N ALA A 282 -24.59 9.86 -2.06
CA ALA A 282 -25.14 9.05 -3.14
C ALA A 282 -25.71 7.71 -2.64
N TRP A 283 -26.91 7.38 -3.10
CA TRP A 283 -27.52 6.07 -2.92
C TRP A 283 -27.34 5.21 -4.17
N THR A 284 -26.72 4.05 -4.02
CA THR A 284 -26.75 2.96 -5.01
C THR A 284 -28.07 2.20 -4.85
N VAL A 285 -28.86 2.08 -5.93
CA VAL A 285 -30.14 1.36 -5.93
C VAL A 285 -30.07 0.19 -6.91
N VAL A 286 -30.17 -1.04 -6.38
CA VAL A 286 -30.15 -2.29 -7.16
C VAL A 286 -31.55 -2.88 -7.24
N ARG A 287 -32.05 -3.07 -8.46
CA ARG A 287 -33.41 -3.54 -8.75
C ARG A 287 -33.42 -5.06 -8.96
N HIS A 288 -34.58 -5.68 -8.76
CA HIS A 288 -34.79 -7.12 -8.92
C HIS A 288 -36.13 -7.41 -9.62
N ASP A 289 -36.33 -8.64 -10.07
CA ASP A 289 -37.55 -9.15 -10.72
C ASP A 289 -38.84 -8.88 -9.91
N ARG A 290 -38.83 -9.10 -8.60
CA ARG A 290 -40.00 -8.96 -7.69
C ARG A 290 -40.45 -7.53 -7.38
N LEU A 291 -40.62 -6.67 -8.40
CA LEU A 291 -41.07 -5.28 -8.23
C LEU A 291 -42.54 -5.10 -7.77
N TRP A 292 -43.31 -6.20 -7.65
CA TRP A 292 -44.74 -6.17 -7.31
C TRP A 292 -45.06 -7.22 -6.24
N THR A 293 -46.16 -7.01 -5.51
CA THR A 293 -46.64 -7.93 -4.48
C THR A 293 -46.88 -9.33 -5.05
N THR A 294 -46.17 -10.33 -4.50
CA THR A 294 -46.31 -11.74 -4.88
C THR A 294 -47.32 -12.43 -3.96
N ARG A 295 -48.37 -13.00 -4.55
CA ARG A 295 -49.47 -13.72 -3.87
C ARG A 295 -49.16 -15.22 -3.79
N VAL A 296 -49.43 -15.83 -2.63
CA VAL A 296 -49.09 -17.22 -2.31
C VAL A 296 -50.29 -17.94 -1.67
N THR A 297 -50.59 -19.14 -2.19
CA THR A 297 -51.64 -20.06 -1.71
C THR A 297 -51.19 -21.51 -1.91
N GLY A 298 -51.57 -22.43 -1.03
CA GLY A 298 -51.31 -23.87 -1.19
C GLY A 298 -49.95 -24.37 -0.68
N SER A 299 -49.17 -23.55 0.03
CA SER A 299 -47.85 -23.93 0.57
C SER A 299 -47.92 -24.46 2.01
N SER A 300 -47.07 -25.45 2.32
CA SER A 300 -46.90 -26.04 3.66
C SER A 300 -45.42 -25.98 4.09
N MET A 301 -45.09 -26.30 5.35
CA MET A 301 -43.68 -26.39 5.77
C MET A 301 -42.91 -27.53 5.07
N GLU A 302 -43.59 -28.57 4.61
CA GLU A 302 -43.00 -29.69 3.85
C GLU A 302 -42.73 -29.30 2.38
N ARG A 303 -43.55 -28.41 1.83
CA ARG A 303 -43.46 -27.88 0.47
C ARG A 303 -43.76 -26.37 0.50
N PRO A 304 -42.80 -25.56 0.98
CA PRO A 304 -42.98 -24.11 1.09
C PRO A 304 -42.89 -23.46 -0.28
N PHE A 305 -43.50 -22.28 -0.41
CA PHE A 305 -43.28 -21.43 -1.57
C PHE A 305 -41.92 -20.75 -1.45
N LEU A 306 -41.08 -20.88 -2.47
CA LEU A 306 -39.75 -20.25 -2.55
C LEU A 306 -39.82 -19.03 -3.47
N GLY A 307 -39.98 -17.86 -2.86
CA GLY A 307 -39.95 -16.55 -3.52
C GLY A 307 -38.53 -16.10 -3.80
N ALA A 308 -37.84 -16.77 -4.73
CA ALA A 308 -36.51 -16.37 -5.18
C ALA A 308 -36.51 -14.96 -5.82
N VAL A 309 -35.47 -14.19 -5.51
CA VAL A 309 -35.26 -12.79 -5.94
C VAL A 309 -34.05 -12.74 -6.86
N GLN A 310 -34.25 -12.28 -8.09
CA GLN A 310 -33.16 -12.13 -9.07
C GLN A 310 -32.88 -10.65 -9.33
N TYR A 311 -31.69 -10.19 -8.97
CA TYR A 311 -31.23 -8.83 -9.23
C TYR A 311 -30.96 -8.63 -10.73
N TRP A 312 -31.25 -7.42 -11.22
CA TRP A 312 -31.19 -7.11 -12.65
C TRP A 312 -29.76 -6.91 -13.12
N ASN A 313 -29.35 -7.69 -14.12
CA ASN A 313 -28.01 -7.68 -14.71
C ASN A 313 -26.88 -7.84 -13.67
N ALA A 314 -27.14 -8.48 -12.53
CA ALA A 314 -26.18 -8.67 -11.45
C ALA A 314 -26.36 -10.02 -10.74
N SER A 315 -25.25 -10.66 -10.36
CA SER A 315 -25.27 -11.85 -9.49
C SER A 315 -25.49 -11.48 -8.01
N TRP A 316 -25.82 -12.46 -7.17
CA TRP A 316 -25.94 -12.22 -5.73
C TRP A 316 -24.57 -11.95 -5.07
N GLU A 317 -23.48 -12.42 -5.69
CA GLU A 317 -22.10 -12.17 -5.25
C GLU A 317 -21.71 -10.70 -5.48
N GLU A 318 -21.95 -10.18 -6.69
CA GLU A 318 -21.77 -8.76 -7.06
C GLU A 318 -22.56 -7.80 -6.15
N VAL A 319 -23.82 -8.14 -5.87
CA VAL A 319 -24.68 -7.35 -4.96
C VAL A 319 -24.22 -7.48 -3.49
N SER A 320 -23.62 -8.60 -3.11
CA SER A 320 -23.02 -8.79 -1.77
C SER A 320 -21.69 -8.05 -1.63
N ALA A 321 -20.88 -7.95 -2.69
CA ALA A 321 -19.67 -7.13 -2.72
C ALA A 321 -20.01 -5.64 -2.54
N LEU A 322 -21.02 -5.14 -3.27
CA LEU A 322 -21.57 -3.80 -3.04
C LEU A 322 -22.05 -3.62 -1.59
N ALA A 323 -22.76 -4.59 -1.02
CA ALA A 323 -23.24 -4.50 0.35
C ALA A 323 -22.09 -4.41 1.36
N ASN A 324 -21.04 -5.23 1.20
CA ASN A 324 -19.85 -5.21 2.05
C ASN A 324 -19.04 -3.90 1.95
N ALA A 325 -18.92 -3.34 0.74
CA ALA A 325 -18.23 -2.08 0.51
C ALA A 325 -19.02 -0.85 1.02
N SER A 326 -20.33 -0.96 1.19
CA SER A 326 -21.18 0.16 1.58
C SER A 326 -21.14 0.46 3.08
N GLN A 327 -21.28 1.74 3.46
CA GLN A 327 -21.36 2.14 4.87
C GLN A 327 -22.70 1.71 5.52
N HIS A 328 -23.79 1.76 4.74
CA HIS A 328 -25.12 1.36 5.16
C HIS A 328 -25.88 0.78 3.97
N CYS A 329 -26.64 -0.29 4.21
CA CYS A 329 -27.59 -0.87 3.26
C CYS A 329 -28.95 -1.08 3.94
N GLU A 330 -30.01 -0.89 3.18
CA GLU A 330 -31.38 -1.15 3.61
C GLU A 330 -32.20 -1.81 2.50
N GLN A 331 -33.14 -2.67 2.92
CA GLN A 331 -34.14 -3.25 2.03
C GLN A 331 -35.50 -3.29 2.75
N TRP A 332 -36.57 -2.82 2.11
CA TRP A 332 -37.92 -2.85 2.69
C TRP A 332 -38.59 -4.18 2.39
N ILE A 333 -39.10 -4.85 3.43
CA ILE A 333 -39.86 -6.10 3.33
C ILE A 333 -41.22 -5.94 4.02
N GLU A 334 -42.26 -6.50 3.39
CA GLU A 334 -43.64 -6.40 3.82
C GLU A 334 -44.35 -7.73 3.57
N PHE A 335 -44.99 -8.29 4.60
CA PHE A 335 -45.77 -9.52 4.56
C PHE A 335 -47.19 -9.20 5.00
N SER A 336 -48.17 -9.50 4.14
CA SER A 336 -49.59 -9.42 4.44
C SER A 336 -50.21 -10.80 4.39
N CYS A 337 -51.16 -11.07 5.27
CA CYS A 337 -51.69 -12.41 5.49
C CYS A 337 -53.19 -12.40 5.78
N TYR A 338 -53.83 -13.53 5.51
CA TYR A 338 -55.23 -13.81 5.80
C TYR A 338 -55.32 -15.31 6.16
N ASN A 339 -55.73 -15.65 7.39
CA ASN A 339 -55.65 -17.02 7.94
C ASN A 339 -54.27 -17.70 7.71
N SER A 340 -53.17 -16.97 7.86
CA SER A 340 -51.79 -17.42 7.59
C SER A 340 -50.82 -16.76 8.58
N ARG A 341 -49.90 -17.54 9.17
CA ARG A 341 -48.97 -17.10 10.22
C ARG A 341 -47.56 -16.86 9.71
N LEU A 342 -46.75 -16.13 10.50
CA LEU A 342 -45.42 -15.65 10.11
C LEU A 342 -44.32 -16.30 10.98
N LEU A 343 -44.14 -15.85 12.23
CA LEU A 343 -43.03 -16.25 13.09
C LEU A 343 -43.37 -17.31 14.16
N ASN A 344 -44.64 -17.70 14.28
CA ASN A 344 -45.11 -18.73 15.22
C ASN A 344 -44.89 -18.39 16.71
N THR A 345 -45.54 -17.31 17.16
CA THR A 345 -45.58 -16.78 18.54
C THR A 345 -45.60 -17.84 19.67
N ALA A 346 -46.37 -18.93 19.52
CA ALA A 346 -46.55 -19.92 20.59
C ALA A 346 -45.30 -20.81 20.83
N GLY A 347 -44.26 -20.65 20.02
CA GLY A 347 -43.03 -21.45 20.06
C GLY A 347 -42.99 -22.53 18.99
N GLY A 348 -41.77 -22.82 18.52
CA GLY A 348 -41.50 -23.70 17.39
C GLY A 348 -40.82 -22.95 16.23
N TYR A 349 -40.64 -23.65 15.12
CA TYR A 349 -40.04 -23.09 13.91
C TYR A 349 -41.01 -22.10 13.24
N PRO A 350 -40.52 -21.00 12.62
CA PRO A 350 -41.34 -20.07 11.85
C PRO A 350 -42.04 -20.71 10.65
N TYR A 351 -43.21 -20.17 10.28
CA TYR A 351 -43.94 -20.61 9.10
C TYR A 351 -43.48 -19.89 7.82
N SER A 352 -43.01 -18.65 7.95
CA SER A 352 -42.47 -17.86 6.85
C SER A 352 -41.24 -17.07 7.35
N PHE A 353 -40.21 -16.97 6.52
CA PHE A 353 -38.93 -16.32 6.83
C PHE A 353 -38.25 -15.86 5.55
N TRP A 354 -37.10 -15.19 5.65
CA TRP A 354 -36.31 -14.80 4.48
C TRP A 354 -34.89 -15.38 4.58
N ILE A 355 -34.27 -15.54 3.41
CA ILE A 355 -32.91 -16.05 3.24
C ILE A 355 -32.05 -14.88 2.76
N GLY A 356 -30.91 -14.67 3.42
CA GLY A 356 -29.96 -13.61 3.13
C GLY A 356 -28.80 -14.09 2.26
N ARG A 357 -27.61 -13.56 2.58
CA ARG A 357 -26.32 -14.05 2.10
C ARG A 357 -25.99 -15.44 2.68
N ASN A 358 -25.04 -16.16 2.07
CA ASN A 358 -24.54 -17.47 2.54
C ASN A 358 -25.62 -18.56 2.73
N GLU A 359 -26.80 -18.41 2.11
CA GLU A 359 -28.01 -19.20 2.36
C GLU A 359 -28.51 -19.17 3.82
N GLU A 360 -28.11 -18.16 4.61
CA GLU A 360 -28.50 -18.01 6.02
C GLU A 360 -30.00 -17.68 6.16
N GLN A 361 -30.65 -18.36 7.12
CA GLN A 361 -32.07 -18.20 7.40
C GLN A 361 -32.29 -17.16 8.49
N HIS A 362 -33.16 -16.18 8.25
CA HIS A 362 -33.38 -15.06 9.17
C HIS A 362 -34.84 -15.00 9.66
N PHE A 363 -35.01 -15.26 10.96
CA PHE A 363 -36.31 -15.39 11.63
C PHE A 363 -36.80 -14.07 12.27
N TYR A 364 -36.16 -12.94 11.96
CA TYR A 364 -36.63 -11.60 12.34
C TYR A 364 -37.21 -10.89 11.12
N TRP A 365 -38.27 -10.11 11.31
CA TRP A 365 -38.93 -9.38 10.22
C TRP A 365 -38.54 -7.90 10.18
N GLY A 366 -38.98 -7.18 9.14
CA GLY A 366 -38.67 -5.76 8.95
C GLY A 366 -38.95 -4.91 10.20
N GLY A 367 -37.98 -4.07 10.57
CA GLY A 367 -38.00 -3.25 11.79
C GLY A 367 -37.64 -3.98 13.09
N SER A 368 -37.34 -5.28 13.06
CA SER A 368 -36.76 -6.03 14.19
C SER A 368 -35.24 -6.17 14.07
N GLN A 369 -34.57 -6.55 15.17
CA GLN A 369 -33.12 -6.77 15.21
C GLN A 369 -32.75 -8.25 14.97
N PRO A 370 -31.55 -8.53 14.43
CA PRO A 370 -30.97 -9.87 14.38
C PRO A 370 -31.13 -10.68 15.67
N GLY A 371 -31.41 -11.98 15.53
CA GLY A 371 -31.61 -12.90 16.65
C GLY A 371 -32.97 -12.77 17.38
N ILE A 372 -33.75 -11.72 17.16
CA ILE A 372 -35.05 -11.53 17.82
C ILE A 372 -36.19 -11.99 16.89
N GLN A 373 -36.77 -13.17 17.17
CA GLN A 373 -37.89 -13.78 16.45
C GLN A 373 -39.23 -13.03 16.70
N ARG A 374 -39.27 -11.77 16.27
CA ARG A 374 -40.38 -10.82 16.36
C ARG A 374 -40.43 -9.90 15.13
N CYS A 375 -41.59 -9.31 14.89
CA CYS A 375 -41.78 -8.16 14.01
C CYS A 375 -41.68 -6.86 14.82
N ALA A 376 -41.59 -5.70 14.16
CA ALA A 376 -41.52 -4.39 14.82
C ALA A 376 -42.62 -4.19 15.89
N CYS A 377 -43.88 -4.52 15.57
CA CYS A 377 -44.99 -4.39 16.53
C CYS A 377 -44.82 -5.28 17.77
N GLY A 378 -44.11 -6.40 17.65
CA GLY A 378 -43.85 -7.36 18.73
C GLY A 378 -42.72 -6.92 19.67
N LEU A 379 -41.93 -5.92 19.26
CA LEU A 379 -41.00 -5.18 20.13
C LEU A 379 -41.75 -4.05 20.85
N ASP A 380 -42.48 -3.23 20.08
CA ASP A 380 -43.24 -2.07 20.58
C ASP A 380 -44.46 -2.45 21.42
N ARG A 381 -44.85 -3.73 21.45
CA ARG A 381 -46.11 -4.25 22.00
C ARG A 381 -47.36 -3.60 21.39
N SER A 382 -47.25 -3.21 20.11
CA SER A 382 -48.27 -2.51 19.33
C SER A 382 -49.00 -3.40 18.31
N CYS A 383 -48.75 -4.72 18.34
CA CYS A 383 -49.51 -5.67 17.53
C CYS A 383 -50.99 -5.71 17.96
N VAL A 384 -51.85 -6.26 17.10
CA VAL A 384 -53.31 -6.43 17.35
C VAL A 384 -53.63 -7.11 18.70
N ASP A 385 -52.78 -8.02 19.15
CA ASP A 385 -52.72 -8.48 20.55
C ASP A 385 -51.26 -8.31 21.04
N PRO A 386 -51.00 -7.59 22.15
CA PRO A 386 -49.67 -7.40 22.72
C PRO A 386 -48.93 -8.69 23.14
N ALA A 387 -49.61 -9.84 23.20
CA ALA A 387 -48.98 -11.15 23.42
C ALA A 387 -48.30 -11.71 22.15
N LEU A 388 -48.68 -11.24 20.96
CA LEU A 388 -48.16 -11.73 19.68
C LEU A 388 -46.76 -11.20 19.36
N HIS A 389 -46.00 -11.98 18.60
CA HIS A 389 -44.69 -11.59 18.07
C HIS A 389 -44.80 -10.77 16.77
N CYS A 390 -45.90 -10.95 16.03
CA CYS A 390 -46.22 -10.33 14.74
C CYS A 390 -47.75 -10.22 14.58
N ASN A 391 -48.26 -9.27 13.81
CA ASN A 391 -49.70 -9.16 13.52
C ASN A 391 -50.25 -10.38 12.78
N CYS A 392 -49.44 -10.98 11.89
CA CYS A 392 -49.84 -12.17 11.13
C CYS A 392 -49.95 -13.45 11.98
N ASP A 393 -49.29 -13.52 13.14
CA ASP A 393 -49.44 -14.66 14.04
C ASP A 393 -50.83 -14.73 14.71
N ALA A 394 -51.67 -13.71 14.53
CA ALA A 394 -53.06 -13.70 15.00
C ALA A 394 -53.96 -14.74 14.30
N ASP A 395 -53.57 -15.22 13.11
CA ASP A 395 -54.29 -16.24 12.31
C ASP A 395 -55.78 -15.93 12.05
N GLN A 396 -56.07 -14.67 11.69
CA GLN A 396 -57.46 -14.17 11.54
C GLN A 396 -57.94 -14.10 10.08
N PRO A 397 -59.26 -14.22 9.83
CA PRO A 397 -59.89 -14.02 8.52
C PRO A 397 -60.06 -12.51 8.22
N GLN A 398 -59.00 -11.74 8.45
CA GLN A 398 -58.91 -10.32 8.13
C GLN A 398 -57.46 -10.04 7.77
N TRP A 399 -57.24 -9.23 6.73
CA TRP A 399 -55.90 -8.82 6.33
C TRP A 399 -55.13 -8.16 7.49
N ARG A 400 -53.99 -8.76 7.82
CA ARG A 400 -52.95 -8.22 8.71
C ARG A 400 -51.67 -8.04 7.92
N THR A 401 -50.79 -7.16 8.41
CA THR A 401 -49.52 -6.84 7.73
C THR A 401 -48.41 -6.59 8.74
N ASP A 402 -47.24 -7.18 8.49
CA ASP A 402 -45.99 -6.90 9.21
C ASP A 402 -44.91 -6.44 8.23
N LYS A 403 -44.27 -5.31 8.52
CA LYS A 403 -43.38 -4.62 7.57
C LYS A 403 -42.35 -3.72 8.22
N GLY A 404 -41.26 -3.48 7.50
CA GLY A 404 -40.26 -2.50 7.86
C GLY A 404 -38.99 -2.63 7.02
N LEU A 405 -37.93 -1.94 7.46
CA LEU A 405 -36.60 -2.07 6.88
C LEU A 405 -35.84 -3.24 7.51
N LEU A 406 -35.12 -3.99 6.66
CA LEU A 406 -33.96 -4.78 7.02
C LEU A 406 -32.74 -3.88 6.82
N THR A 407 -31.91 -3.68 7.84
CA THR A 407 -30.77 -2.73 7.81
C THR A 407 -29.44 -3.35 8.28
N PHE A 408 -29.39 -4.66 8.50
CA PHE A 408 -28.19 -5.35 8.96
C PHE A 408 -27.39 -5.81 7.74
N VAL A 409 -26.29 -5.11 7.45
CA VAL A 409 -25.54 -5.19 6.19
C VAL A 409 -25.01 -6.59 5.92
N ASP A 410 -24.54 -7.31 6.94
CA ASP A 410 -23.87 -8.60 6.77
C ASP A 410 -24.84 -9.72 6.33
N HIS A 411 -26.14 -9.59 6.62
CA HIS A 411 -27.20 -10.50 6.14
C HIS A 411 -27.76 -10.13 4.75
N LEU A 412 -27.60 -8.87 4.31
CA LEU A 412 -28.13 -8.39 3.02
C LEU A 412 -27.20 -8.79 1.85
N PRO A 413 -27.72 -8.97 0.62
CA PRO A 413 -29.10 -8.76 0.17
C PRO A 413 -30.09 -9.88 0.58
N VAL A 414 -31.40 -9.59 0.52
CA VAL A 414 -32.42 -10.66 0.50
C VAL A 414 -32.28 -11.45 -0.81
N THR A 415 -32.12 -12.77 -0.74
CA THR A 415 -32.01 -13.66 -1.89
C THR A 415 -33.28 -14.47 -2.13
N GLN A 416 -33.99 -14.88 -1.06
CA GLN A 416 -35.28 -15.57 -1.15
C GLN A 416 -36.24 -15.18 -0.01
N VAL A 417 -37.54 -15.28 -0.26
CA VAL A 417 -38.60 -15.21 0.76
C VAL A 417 -39.37 -16.53 0.79
N VAL A 418 -39.40 -17.19 1.95
CA VAL A 418 -39.99 -18.52 2.14
C VAL A 418 -41.34 -18.39 2.84
N VAL A 419 -42.38 -19.05 2.30
CA VAL A 419 -43.77 -18.95 2.82
C VAL A 419 -44.42 -20.33 2.93
N GLY A 420 -44.73 -20.79 4.15
CA GLY A 420 -45.07 -22.18 4.47
C GLY A 420 -46.39 -22.46 5.21
N ASP A 421 -47.29 -21.48 5.36
CA ASP A 421 -48.62 -21.66 5.99
C ASP A 421 -49.74 -21.07 5.14
N THR A 422 -49.93 -21.60 3.92
CA THR A 422 -51.05 -21.23 3.03
C THR A 422 -51.85 -22.42 2.48
N ASN A 423 -51.60 -23.64 2.97
CA ASN A 423 -52.29 -24.88 2.55
C ASN A 423 -53.66 -25.12 3.23
N ARG A 424 -54.17 -24.16 4.00
CA ARG A 424 -55.48 -24.26 4.68
C ARG A 424 -56.57 -23.63 3.81
N SER A 425 -57.79 -24.16 3.84
CA SER A 425 -58.92 -23.56 3.10
C SER A 425 -59.17 -22.13 3.59
N THR A 426 -59.21 -21.17 2.66
CA THR A 426 -59.22 -19.70 2.89
C THR A 426 -57.91 -19.07 3.42
N SER A 427 -56.79 -19.80 3.43
CA SER A 427 -55.49 -19.24 3.83
C SER A 427 -54.73 -18.64 2.65
N GLU A 428 -54.20 -17.43 2.83
CA GLU A 428 -53.49 -16.67 1.81
C GLU A 428 -52.38 -15.81 2.44
N ALA A 429 -51.25 -15.72 1.76
CA ALA A 429 -50.19 -14.77 2.07
C ALA A 429 -49.81 -13.95 0.83
N GLN A 430 -49.30 -12.74 1.07
CA GLN A 430 -48.80 -11.82 0.06
C GLN A 430 -47.53 -11.16 0.58
N PHE A 431 -46.45 -11.15 -0.18
CA PHE A 431 -45.23 -10.45 0.21
C PHE A 431 -44.78 -9.43 -0.84
N PHE A 432 -44.12 -8.37 -0.38
CA PHE A 432 -43.56 -7.31 -1.21
C PHE A 432 -42.17 -6.94 -0.72
N LEU A 433 -41.24 -6.78 -1.67
CA LEU A 433 -39.84 -6.46 -1.44
C LEU A 433 -39.49 -5.25 -2.30
N ARG A 434 -38.75 -4.27 -1.75
CA ARG A 434 -38.21 -3.15 -2.52
C ARG A 434 -36.78 -3.42 -2.99
N PRO A 435 -36.32 -2.72 -4.05
CA PRO A 435 -34.92 -2.62 -4.43
C PRO A 435 -33.99 -2.41 -3.22
N LEU A 436 -32.83 -3.07 -3.24
CA LEU A 436 -31.77 -2.84 -2.27
C LEU A 436 -31.26 -1.40 -2.44
N ARG A 437 -31.07 -0.68 -1.33
CA ARG A 437 -30.52 0.68 -1.33
C ARG A 437 -29.31 0.73 -0.40
N CYS A 438 -28.15 1.06 -0.94
CA CYS A 438 -26.91 1.21 -0.17
C CYS A 438 -26.32 2.61 -0.36
N TYR A 439 -25.55 3.12 0.61
CA TYR A 439 -24.82 4.39 0.47
C TYR A 439 -23.52 4.42 1.27
N GLY A 440 -22.68 5.40 0.92
CA GLY A 440 -21.36 5.58 1.50
C GLY A 440 -20.40 4.48 1.08
N ASP A 441 -19.14 4.63 1.47
CA ASP A 441 -18.09 3.63 1.26
C ASP A 441 -17.42 3.37 2.62
N ARG A 442 -17.50 2.12 3.09
CA ARG A 442 -16.88 1.62 4.32
C ARG A 442 -15.36 1.59 4.19
N ASN A 443 -14.86 1.46 2.96
CA ASN A 443 -13.46 1.17 2.66
C ASN A 443 -12.59 2.43 2.53
N SER A 444 -13.15 3.62 2.26
CA SER A 444 -12.37 4.87 2.20
C SER A 444 -12.00 5.47 3.56
N TRP A 445 -12.69 5.08 4.64
CA TRP A 445 -12.49 5.66 5.98
C TRP A 445 -11.75 4.75 6.97
N ASN A 446 -11.68 3.44 6.68
CA ASN A 446 -10.91 2.42 7.39
C ASN A 446 -9.45 2.86 7.62
N THR A 447 -9.17 3.47 8.79
CA THR A 447 -7.94 4.22 9.10
C THR A 447 -7.35 3.77 10.43
N ILE A 448 -6.02 3.60 10.48
CA ILE A 448 -5.29 3.19 11.68
C ILE A 448 -4.00 4.00 11.86
N SER A 449 -3.56 4.13 13.11
CA SER A 449 -2.26 4.72 13.50
C SER A 449 -1.31 3.65 14.05
N PHE A 450 -0.04 3.69 13.65
CA PHE A 450 1.06 2.87 14.18
C PHE A 450 1.96 3.71 15.09
N HIS A 451 2.04 3.36 16.37
CA HIS A 451 2.77 4.15 17.38
C HIS A 451 4.09 3.55 17.84
N THR A 452 4.22 2.22 17.92
CA THR A 452 5.38 1.54 18.53
C THR A 452 6.03 0.50 17.61
N GLY A 453 5.92 0.72 16.29
CA GLY A 453 6.53 -0.15 15.28
C GLY A 453 5.98 -1.58 15.31
N THR A 454 4.67 -1.71 15.49
CA THR A 454 3.96 -2.98 15.60
C THR A 454 3.44 -3.47 14.24
N THR A 455 3.28 -4.79 14.12
CA THR A 455 2.96 -5.45 12.85
C THR A 455 1.58 -6.08 12.93
N LEU A 456 0.66 -5.66 12.06
CA LEU A 456 -0.60 -6.36 11.86
C LEU A 456 -0.37 -7.56 10.92
N ARG A 457 -0.98 -8.70 11.23
CA ARG A 457 -0.91 -9.94 10.42
C ARG A 457 -2.25 -10.24 9.78
N PHE A 458 -2.26 -10.48 8.48
CA PHE A 458 -3.42 -10.90 7.69
C PHE A 458 -3.16 -12.28 7.06
N PRO A 459 -4.18 -12.95 6.49
CA PRO A 459 -3.96 -14.13 5.64
C PRO A 459 -2.99 -13.84 4.48
N PRO A 460 -2.36 -14.86 3.89
CA PRO A 460 -1.52 -14.69 2.69
C PRO A 460 -2.31 -14.10 1.52
N ILE A 461 -1.64 -13.34 0.64
CA ILE A 461 -2.24 -12.83 -0.60
C ILE A 461 -2.35 -13.97 -1.63
N CYS A 462 -3.57 -14.34 -2.00
CA CYS A 462 -3.85 -15.27 -3.10
C CYS A 462 -3.81 -14.55 -4.47
N ALA A 463 -2.64 -14.02 -4.84
CA ALA A 463 -2.39 -13.51 -6.19
C ALA A 463 -1.94 -14.68 -7.09
N ASN A 464 -2.55 -14.83 -8.26
CA ASN A 464 -2.17 -15.90 -9.19
C ASN A 464 -1.13 -15.39 -10.20
N HIS A 465 -1.56 -14.51 -11.12
CA HIS A 465 -0.73 -13.92 -12.18
C HIS A 465 -0.72 -12.38 -12.16
N SER A 466 -1.50 -11.77 -11.27
CA SER A 466 -1.73 -10.33 -11.11
C SER A 466 -1.89 -9.96 -9.62
N LEU A 467 -1.35 -8.79 -9.25
CA LEU A 467 -1.51 -8.18 -7.94
C LEU A 467 -1.59 -6.64 -8.07
N ASP A 468 -2.75 -6.05 -7.75
CA ASP A 468 -2.86 -4.62 -7.43
C ASP A 468 -2.76 -4.37 -5.92
N ILE A 469 -2.08 -3.29 -5.57
CA ILE A 469 -1.93 -2.78 -4.22
C ILE A 469 -2.25 -1.29 -4.23
N SER A 470 -3.21 -0.85 -3.44
CA SER A 470 -3.46 0.58 -3.23
C SER A 470 -3.78 0.91 -1.78
N PHE A 471 -3.21 2.00 -1.27
CA PHE A 471 -3.45 2.51 0.08
C PHE A 471 -3.06 3.97 0.16
N TYR A 472 -3.57 4.70 1.16
CA TYR A 472 -3.00 5.99 1.53
C TYR A 472 -2.17 5.85 2.80
N PHE A 473 -1.08 6.61 2.89
CA PHE A 473 -0.29 6.77 4.10
C PHE A 473 -0.12 8.25 4.45
N ARG A 474 0.16 8.50 5.73
CA ARG A 474 0.57 9.81 6.28
C ARG A 474 1.62 9.54 7.36
N THR A 475 2.74 10.25 7.33
CA THR A 475 3.82 10.03 8.31
C THR A 475 4.73 11.25 8.42
N SER A 476 5.45 11.34 9.55
CA SER A 476 6.63 12.22 9.68
C SER A 476 7.95 11.42 9.79
N ALA A 477 7.92 10.10 9.58
CA ALA A 477 9.09 9.22 9.68
C ALA A 477 9.87 9.20 8.35
N PRO A 478 11.22 9.21 8.37
CA PRO A 478 12.02 9.26 7.14
C PRO A 478 12.15 7.92 6.41
N SER A 479 11.65 6.82 6.99
CA SER A 479 11.52 5.50 6.35
C SER A 479 10.57 4.59 7.12
N GLY A 480 10.08 3.53 6.48
CA GLY A 480 9.23 2.51 7.09
C GLY A 480 8.59 1.57 6.07
N VAL A 481 8.46 0.29 6.40
CA VAL A 481 7.82 -0.72 5.55
C VAL A 481 6.31 -0.72 5.77
N PHE A 482 5.56 -0.39 4.72
CA PHE A 482 4.10 -0.34 4.77
C PHE A 482 3.48 -1.75 4.80
N LEU A 483 3.97 -2.64 3.94
CA LEU A 483 3.56 -4.05 3.88
C LEU A 483 4.65 -4.94 3.29
N GLU A 484 4.65 -6.21 3.67
CA GLU A 484 5.46 -7.27 3.07
C GLU A 484 4.69 -8.60 3.09
N ASN A 485 4.63 -9.30 1.94
CA ASN A 485 4.26 -10.71 1.90
C ASN A 485 5.44 -11.51 1.34
N MET A 486 5.85 -12.58 2.04
CA MET A 486 6.79 -13.56 1.52
C MET A 486 6.05 -14.82 1.06
N GLY A 487 6.68 -15.56 0.15
CA GLY A 487 6.23 -16.88 -0.28
C GLY A 487 7.14 -18.02 0.20
N GLY A 488 6.85 -19.21 -0.33
CA GLY A 488 7.35 -20.46 0.20
C GLY A 488 8.86 -20.66 0.06
N PRO A 489 9.42 -21.68 0.74
CA PRO A 489 10.85 -21.99 0.70
C PRO A 489 11.28 -22.63 -0.63
N TYR A 490 11.25 -21.88 -1.73
CA TYR A 490 11.83 -22.28 -3.02
C TYR A 490 13.37 -22.14 -3.01
N TYR A 491 14.00 -23.00 -2.22
CA TYR A 491 15.40 -22.91 -1.78
C TYR A 491 15.72 -21.64 -0.97
N GLN A 492 16.82 -21.67 -0.21
CA GLN A 492 17.12 -20.62 0.78
C GLN A 492 17.63 -19.29 0.17
N TRP A 493 17.79 -19.22 -1.15
CA TRP A 493 18.39 -18.09 -1.88
C TRP A 493 17.45 -17.43 -2.89
N CYS A 494 16.27 -18.01 -3.18
CA CYS A 494 15.35 -17.55 -4.24
C CYS A 494 13.88 -17.57 -3.77
N ARG A 495 13.60 -17.02 -2.59
CA ARG A 495 12.20 -16.90 -2.09
C ARG A 495 11.46 -15.78 -2.82
N PRO A 496 10.25 -16.01 -3.35
CA PRO A 496 9.44 -14.92 -3.87
C PRO A 496 8.92 -14.04 -2.73
N TYR A 497 8.80 -12.73 -2.97
CA TYR A 497 8.20 -11.78 -2.04
C TYR A 497 7.69 -10.53 -2.77
N VAL A 498 6.88 -9.75 -2.06
CA VAL A 498 6.45 -8.41 -2.45
C VAL A 498 6.48 -7.48 -1.24
N ARG A 499 7.12 -6.32 -1.37
CA ARG A 499 7.23 -5.29 -0.32
C ARG A 499 6.97 -3.90 -0.90
N VAL A 500 6.25 -3.07 -0.14
CA VAL A 500 6.14 -1.62 -0.37
C VAL A 500 6.72 -0.89 0.84
N GLU A 501 7.72 -0.02 0.64
CA GLU A 501 8.38 0.71 1.71
C GLU A 501 8.67 2.17 1.34
N LEU A 502 8.64 3.05 2.34
CA LEU A 502 9.30 4.36 2.30
C LEU A 502 10.77 4.12 2.66
N ASN A 503 11.68 4.24 1.68
CA ASN A 503 13.11 3.95 1.87
C ASN A 503 13.89 5.18 2.36
N THR A 504 13.49 6.36 1.88
CA THR A 504 13.95 7.68 2.34
C THR A 504 12.76 8.61 2.43
N SER A 505 12.92 9.84 2.94
CA SER A 505 11.86 10.85 2.94
C SER A 505 11.38 11.25 1.53
N ARG A 506 12.08 10.87 0.46
CA ARG A 506 11.75 11.20 -0.94
C ARG A 506 11.55 10.00 -1.85
N ASP A 507 11.77 8.78 -1.35
CA ASP A 507 11.78 7.55 -2.15
C ASP A 507 10.78 6.53 -1.62
N VAL A 508 9.67 6.34 -2.35
CA VAL A 508 8.78 5.18 -2.17
C VAL A 508 9.22 4.08 -3.11
N VAL A 509 9.42 2.88 -2.57
CA VAL A 509 9.98 1.72 -3.27
C VAL A 509 8.98 0.57 -3.27
N PHE A 510 8.81 -0.06 -4.43
CA PHE A 510 8.13 -1.33 -4.62
C PHE A 510 9.18 -2.37 -4.99
N ALA A 511 9.47 -3.29 -4.09
CA ALA A 511 10.50 -4.32 -4.24
C ALA A 511 9.85 -5.71 -4.29
N PHE A 512 10.31 -6.55 -5.20
CA PHE A 512 9.73 -7.87 -5.42
C PHE A 512 10.75 -8.86 -5.95
N ASN A 513 10.47 -10.14 -5.74
CA ASN A 513 11.19 -11.25 -6.34
C ASN A 513 10.15 -12.29 -6.78
N VAL A 514 10.25 -12.75 -8.02
CA VAL A 514 9.33 -13.75 -8.62
C VAL A 514 10.11 -14.90 -9.27
N GLY A 515 11.26 -15.25 -8.67
CA GLY A 515 12.12 -16.37 -9.09
C GLY A 515 13.20 -16.01 -10.11
N ASN A 516 13.16 -14.81 -10.70
CA ASN A 516 14.17 -14.28 -11.61
C ASN A 516 15.25 -13.40 -10.93
N GLY A 517 15.15 -13.17 -9.62
CA GLY A 517 16.03 -12.29 -8.84
C GLY A 517 15.27 -11.14 -8.17
N ASP A 518 16.00 -10.33 -7.39
CA ASP A 518 15.45 -9.14 -6.74
C ASP A 518 15.35 -7.96 -7.73
N GLU A 519 14.15 -7.42 -7.91
CA GLU A 519 13.86 -6.25 -8.75
C GLU A 519 13.14 -5.19 -7.90
N ASN A 520 13.24 -3.92 -8.30
CA ASN A 520 12.47 -2.85 -7.67
C ASN A 520 12.11 -1.71 -8.62
N LEU A 521 11.08 -0.95 -8.25
CA LEU A 521 10.76 0.35 -8.82
C LEU A 521 10.76 1.39 -7.71
N THR A 522 11.32 2.57 -7.98
CA THR A 522 11.35 3.69 -7.04
C THR A 522 10.66 4.91 -7.64
N VAL A 523 9.76 5.55 -6.89
CA VAL A 523 9.21 6.87 -7.20
C VAL A 523 9.93 7.89 -6.32
N HIS A 524 10.72 8.75 -6.96
CA HIS A 524 11.44 9.85 -6.32
C HIS A 524 10.61 11.16 -6.34
N SER A 525 10.85 12.05 -5.39
CA SER A 525 10.24 13.39 -5.33
C SER A 525 11.29 14.49 -5.13
N GLU A 526 11.43 15.34 -6.14
CA GLU A 526 12.36 16.48 -6.14
C GLU A 526 11.77 17.69 -5.38
N ASP A 527 10.47 17.97 -5.56
CA ASP A 527 9.82 19.20 -5.06
C ASP A 527 9.49 19.19 -3.56
N PHE A 528 9.15 18.02 -3.01
CA PHE A 528 8.67 17.83 -1.64
C PHE A 528 9.05 16.45 -1.09
N GLU A 529 8.93 16.25 0.22
CA GLU A 529 9.25 15.00 0.91
C GLU A 529 7.95 14.28 1.33
N PHE A 530 7.87 12.98 1.13
CA PHE A 530 6.70 12.13 1.42
C PHE A 530 6.44 11.90 2.93
N ASN A 531 7.19 12.58 3.80
CA ASN A 531 7.02 12.57 5.25
C ASN A 531 6.68 13.98 5.79
N ASP A 532 6.00 14.78 4.99
CA ASP A 532 5.50 16.12 5.30
C ASP A 532 4.29 16.14 6.28
N ASP A 533 3.84 14.95 6.72
CA ASP A 533 2.63 14.71 7.48
C ASP A 533 1.32 15.05 6.73
N GLU A 534 1.27 14.88 5.41
CA GLU A 534 0.03 14.86 4.62
C GLU A 534 -0.31 13.47 4.05
N TRP A 535 -1.48 13.36 3.41
CA TRP A 535 -2.03 12.09 2.91
C TRP A 535 -1.60 11.78 1.46
N HIS A 536 -0.58 10.92 1.30
CA HIS A 536 -0.15 10.40 0.01
C HIS A 536 -0.89 9.12 -0.39
N LEU A 537 -1.14 8.91 -1.68
CA LEU A 537 -1.75 7.72 -2.30
C LEU A 537 -0.70 6.89 -3.02
N VAL A 538 -0.45 5.66 -2.56
CA VAL A 538 0.40 4.68 -3.26
C VAL A 538 -0.46 3.76 -4.12
N ARG A 539 0.03 3.46 -5.32
CA ARG A 539 -0.48 2.39 -6.19
C ARG A 539 0.69 1.60 -6.76
N ALA A 540 0.76 0.33 -6.41
CA ALA A 540 1.74 -0.62 -6.95
C ALA A 540 0.98 -1.75 -7.64
N GLU A 541 1.45 -2.17 -8.81
CA GLU A 541 0.84 -3.25 -9.58
C GLU A 541 1.93 -4.15 -10.14
N ILE A 542 1.71 -5.47 -10.13
CA ILE A 542 2.57 -6.44 -10.81
C ILE A 542 1.73 -7.49 -11.52
N ASN A 543 2.09 -7.80 -12.77
CA ASN A 543 1.50 -8.87 -13.55
C ASN A 543 2.54 -9.49 -14.50
N VAL A 544 2.16 -10.59 -15.16
CA VAL A 544 2.97 -11.34 -16.14
C VAL A 544 3.56 -10.53 -17.32
N LYS A 545 3.18 -9.27 -17.51
CA LYS A 545 3.79 -8.36 -18.50
C LYS A 545 4.70 -7.29 -17.91
N GLN A 546 4.35 -6.74 -16.74
CA GLN A 546 5.05 -5.60 -16.16
C GLN A 546 4.76 -5.44 -14.67
N ALA A 547 5.71 -4.86 -13.95
CA ALA A 547 5.48 -4.20 -12.67
C ALA A 547 5.42 -2.68 -12.87
N ARG A 548 4.61 -1.97 -12.10
CA ARG A 548 4.55 -0.50 -12.09
C ARG A 548 4.24 0.10 -10.72
N LEU A 549 4.75 1.29 -10.46
CA LEU A 549 4.56 2.04 -9.22
C LEU A 549 4.17 3.49 -9.52
N ARG A 550 3.26 4.04 -8.72
CA ARG A 550 2.86 5.45 -8.72
C ARG A 550 2.60 5.93 -7.29
N VAL A 551 2.98 7.18 -7.02
CA VAL A 551 2.57 7.93 -5.84
C VAL A 551 1.87 9.22 -6.27
N ASP A 552 0.72 9.50 -5.67
CA ASP A 552 -0.14 10.66 -5.95
C ASP A 552 -0.42 10.86 -7.45
N HIS A 553 -0.06 12.05 -7.96
CA HIS A 553 -0.24 12.44 -9.34
C HIS A 553 1.04 12.28 -10.20
N ARG A 554 2.18 11.88 -9.61
CA ARG A 554 3.44 11.58 -10.35
C ARG A 554 3.18 10.57 -11.49
N PRO A 555 4.00 10.53 -12.55
CA PRO A 555 3.85 9.52 -13.61
C PRO A 555 4.06 8.09 -13.07
N TRP A 556 3.56 7.10 -13.80
CA TRP A 556 3.87 5.70 -13.53
C TRP A 556 5.34 5.40 -13.87
N VAL A 557 6.07 4.82 -12.92
CA VAL A 557 7.34 4.14 -13.17
C VAL A 557 7.02 2.70 -13.54
N VAL A 558 7.58 2.17 -14.64
CA VAL A 558 7.19 0.87 -15.22
C VAL A 558 8.42 0.03 -15.53
N ARG A 559 8.36 -1.27 -15.21
CA ARG A 559 9.39 -2.28 -15.44
C ARG A 559 8.77 -3.45 -16.23
N PRO A 560 9.10 -3.64 -17.52
CA PRO A 560 8.59 -4.78 -18.29
C PRO A 560 9.23 -6.09 -17.82
N MET A 561 8.45 -7.17 -17.87
CA MET A 561 8.86 -8.51 -17.47
C MET A 561 9.60 -9.25 -18.59
N PRO A 562 10.61 -10.10 -18.32
CA PRO A 562 11.24 -10.93 -19.34
C PRO A 562 10.26 -11.94 -19.97
N LEU A 563 10.35 -12.12 -21.29
CA LEU A 563 9.42 -12.89 -22.15
C LEU A 563 9.29 -14.40 -21.86
N GLN A 564 10.02 -14.90 -20.86
CA GLN A 564 10.08 -16.30 -20.44
C GLN A 564 9.69 -16.51 -18.97
N THR A 565 9.38 -15.45 -18.21
CA THR A 565 9.07 -15.57 -16.79
C THR A 565 7.58 -15.81 -16.56
N TYR A 566 7.21 -17.08 -16.34
CA TYR A 566 5.92 -17.41 -15.74
C TYR A 566 5.87 -16.89 -14.31
N ILE A 567 5.16 -15.78 -14.08
CA ILE A 567 4.95 -15.26 -12.74
C ILE A 567 3.85 -16.09 -12.06
N TRP A 568 4.24 -16.77 -10.98
CA TRP A 568 3.34 -17.34 -10.00
C TRP A 568 3.50 -16.53 -8.71
N LEU A 569 2.50 -15.73 -8.35
CA LEU A 569 2.51 -14.85 -7.17
C LEU A 569 2.07 -15.61 -5.90
N GLU A 570 2.44 -16.89 -5.79
CA GLU A 570 2.05 -17.77 -4.69
C GLU A 570 2.77 -17.39 -3.38
N TYR A 571 2.07 -16.65 -2.53
CA TYR A 571 2.52 -16.32 -1.19
C TYR A 571 1.84 -17.25 -0.16
N ASP A 572 2.64 -18.00 0.61
CA ASP A 572 2.16 -18.92 1.65
C ASP A 572 2.31 -18.36 3.08
N GLN A 573 3.14 -17.33 3.28
CA GLN A 573 3.33 -16.69 4.57
C GLN A 573 2.23 -15.64 4.84
N PRO A 574 1.90 -15.35 6.11
CA PRO A 574 0.99 -14.26 6.46
C PRO A 574 1.45 -12.92 5.88
N LEU A 575 0.51 -12.14 5.35
CA LEU A 575 0.76 -10.75 4.99
C LEU A 575 1.06 -9.93 6.26
N TYR A 576 2.22 -9.25 6.27
CA TYR A 576 2.59 -8.29 7.29
C TYR A 576 2.26 -6.87 6.84
N VAL A 577 1.63 -6.08 7.71
CA VAL A 577 1.33 -4.66 7.49
C VAL A 577 1.89 -3.86 8.68
N GLY A 578 2.61 -2.78 8.39
CA GLY A 578 3.30 -1.95 9.38
C GLY A 578 4.75 -2.35 9.69
N SER A 579 5.25 -3.48 9.19
CA SER A 579 6.69 -3.78 9.14
C SER A 579 7.00 -4.89 8.13
N ALA A 580 8.28 -5.06 7.80
CA ALA A 580 8.80 -6.30 7.22
C ALA A 580 8.79 -7.44 8.25
N GLU A 581 9.09 -8.66 7.80
CA GLU A 581 9.43 -9.79 8.66
C GLU A 581 10.60 -9.43 9.61
N PHE A 582 10.63 -10.09 10.77
CA PHE A 582 11.57 -9.79 11.87
C PHE A 582 11.53 -8.32 12.37
N LYS A 583 10.45 -7.58 12.09
CA LYS A 583 10.26 -6.15 12.44
C LYS A 583 11.37 -5.22 11.93
N ARG A 584 12.02 -5.56 10.81
CA ARG A 584 12.99 -4.63 10.19
C ARG A 584 12.24 -3.41 9.64
N ARG A 585 12.76 -2.20 9.92
CA ARG A 585 12.20 -0.90 9.48
C ARG A 585 10.67 -0.79 9.66
N PRO A 586 10.14 -0.88 10.89
CA PRO A 586 8.70 -0.82 11.10
C PRO A 586 8.17 0.59 10.80
N PHE A 587 7.00 0.67 10.18
CA PHE A 587 6.32 1.92 9.88
C PHE A 587 5.72 2.54 11.15
N VAL A 588 5.74 3.87 11.18
CA VAL A 588 5.20 4.72 12.25
C VAL A 588 4.51 5.89 11.55
N GLY A 589 3.20 6.05 11.75
CA GLY A 589 2.34 6.87 10.90
C GLY A 589 0.92 6.32 10.79
N CYS A 590 0.10 6.90 9.93
CA CYS A 590 -1.22 6.40 9.60
C CYS A 590 -1.25 5.65 8.27
N LEU A 591 -2.07 4.58 8.21
CA LEU A 591 -2.51 3.95 6.98
C LEU A 591 -4.04 4.01 6.89
N ARG A 592 -4.59 4.16 5.68
CA ARG A 592 -6.03 4.01 5.42
C ARG A 592 -6.32 3.39 4.07
N ALA A 593 -7.52 2.82 3.95
CA ALA A 593 -8.11 2.33 2.70
C ALA A 593 -7.19 1.38 1.92
N MET A 594 -6.54 0.44 2.62
CA MET A 594 -5.65 -0.54 2.00
C MET A 594 -6.46 -1.63 1.27
N ARG A 595 -6.25 -1.71 -0.05
CA ARG A 595 -6.85 -2.67 -0.97
C ARG A 595 -5.78 -3.53 -1.64
N LEU A 596 -6.12 -4.79 -1.89
CA LEU A 596 -5.30 -5.81 -2.56
C LEU A 596 -6.19 -6.62 -3.50
N ASN A 597 -5.90 -6.63 -4.80
CA ASN A 597 -6.81 -7.13 -5.85
C ASN A 597 -8.24 -6.60 -5.63
N GLY A 598 -8.32 -5.28 -5.45
CA GLY A 598 -9.51 -4.51 -5.09
C GLY A 598 -10.16 -4.80 -3.71
N VAL A 599 -9.95 -5.98 -3.13
CA VAL A 599 -10.47 -6.36 -1.80
C VAL A 599 -9.84 -5.47 -0.71
N THR A 600 -10.68 -4.82 0.10
CA THR A 600 -10.20 -3.96 1.20
C THR A 600 -9.90 -4.77 2.47
N LEU A 601 -8.71 -4.60 3.02
CA LEU A 601 -8.35 -5.18 4.32
C LEU A 601 -8.99 -4.41 5.47
N ASN A 602 -9.71 -5.08 6.37
CA ASN A 602 -10.24 -4.47 7.60
C ASN A 602 -9.10 -4.17 8.58
N LEU A 603 -8.59 -2.93 8.55
CA LEU A 603 -7.47 -2.48 9.37
C LEU A 603 -7.94 -2.16 10.79
N GLU A 604 -9.04 -1.43 10.95
CA GLU A 604 -9.58 -1.00 12.24
C GLU A 604 -9.95 -2.18 13.15
N GLY A 605 -10.62 -3.20 12.59
CA GLY A 605 -10.96 -4.42 13.31
C GLY A 605 -9.73 -5.24 13.75
N ARG A 606 -8.59 -5.07 13.08
CA ARG A 606 -7.32 -5.72 13.44
C ARG A 606 -6.50 -4.90 14.42
N ALA A 607 -6.54 -3.57 14.31
CA ALA A 607 -5.88 -2.63 15.22
C ALA A 607 -6.52 -2.64 16.62
N ASN A 608 -7.84 -2.73 16.73
CA ASN A 608 -8.54 -2.86 18.03
C ASN A 608 -8.15 -4.12 18.83
N ALA A 609 -7.57 -5.12 18.17
CA ALA A 609 -7.07 -6.36 18.80
C ALA A 609 -5.54 -6.38 19.00
N SER A 610 -4.84 -5.28 18.70
CA SER A 610 -3.37 -5.25 18.63
C SER A 610 -2.80 -4.05 19.39
N GLU A 611 -1.94 -4.32 20.39
CA GLU A 611 -1.23 -3.24 21.10
C GLU A 611 -0.31 -2.46 20.17
N GLY A 612 -0.09 -1.17 20.47
CA GLY A 612 0.75 -0.28 19.68
C GLY A 612 0.11 0.32 18.42
N THR A 613 -1.07 -0.18 18.02
CA THR A 613 -1.95 0.45 17.02
C THR A 613 -3.18 1.07 17.65
N SER A 614 -3.80 2.05 16.97
CA SER A 614 -5.12 2.57 17.31
C SER A 614 -5.97 2.80 16.05
N PRO A 615 -7.32 2.75 16.13
CA PRO A 615 -8.20 3.19 15.05
C PRO A 615 -8.20 4.72 14.92
N ASN A 616 -8.55 5.21 13.72
CA ASN A 616 -8.42 6.61 13.30
C ASN A 616 -6.95 7.09 13.20
N CYS A 617 -6.74 8.24 12.57
CA CYS A 617 -5.44 8.90 12.49
C CYS A 617 -5.33 9.94 13.62
N THR A 618 -4.80 9.52 14.77
CA THR A 618 -4.62 10.40 15.94
C THR A 618 -3.20 10.31 16.48
N GLY A 619 -2.55 11.47 16.63
CA GLY A 619 -1.23 11.55 17.22
C GLY A 619 -1.25 11.73 18.74
N ARG A 620 -0.09 12.03 19.32
CA ARG A 620 0.11 12.13 20.77
C ARG A 620 -0.25 13.50 21.35
N CYS A 621 -0.18 14.59 20.57
CA CYS A 621 -0.53 15.93 21.05
C CYS A 621 -2.02 16.12 21.40
N ALA A 622 -2.89 15.21 20.96
CA ALA A 622 -4.29 15.18 21.41
C ALA A 622 -4.44 14.81 22.90
N HIS A 623 -3.57 13.92 23.41
CA HIS A 623 -3.59 13.43 24.80
C HIS A 623 -2.16 13.20 25.32
N PRO A 624 -1.33 14.25 25.46
CA PRO A 624 0.08 14.10 25.81
C PRO A 624 0.23 13.69 27.28
N ARG A 625 1.18 12.77 27.56
CA ARG A 625 1.45 12.27 28.92
C ARG A 625 1.98 13.37 29.85
N PHE A 626 2.68 14.35 29.30
CA PHE A 626 3.10 15.58 29.96
C PHE A 626 2.79 16.75 29.00
N PRO A 627 2.02 17.78 29.41
CA PRO A 627 1.75 18.91 28.53
C PRO A 627 3.03 19.72 28.26
N CYS A 628 3.08 20.40 27.12
CA CYS A 628 4.08 21.45 26.91
C CYS A 628 3.78 22.62 27.85
N PHE A 629 4.70 22.93 28.75
CA PHE A 629 4.52 23.96 29.77
C PHE A 629 4.69 25.37 29.18
N HIS A 630 4.24 26.38 29.93
CA HIS A 630 4.48 27.81 29.65
C HIS A 630 4.10 28.31 28.24
N GLY A 631 3.11 27.66 27.60
CA GLY A 631 2.65 28.02 26.25
C GLY A 631 3.47 27.41 25.11
N GLY A 632 4.37 26.47 25.39
CA GLY A 632 5.10 25.72 24.37
C GLY A 632 4.16 24.99 23.41
N ARG A 633 4.49 25.01 22.11
CA ARG A 633 3.66 24.40 21.07
C ARG A 633 3.93 22.91 20.99
N CYS A 634 2.91 22.08 21.20
CA CYS A 634 3.03 20.65 20.94
C CYS A 634 3.16 20.41 19.43
N VAL A 635 4.30 19.85 19.02
CA VAL A 635 4.59 19.42 17.65
C VAL A 635 4.33 17.92 17.58
N GLU A 636 3.37 17.56 16.75
CA GLU A 636 2.81 16.23 16.68
C GLU A 636 3.80 15.22 16.09
N ARG A 637 3.83 14.01 16.66
CA ARG A 637 4.54 12.84 16.13
C ARG A 637 3.72 11.58 16.42
N TYR A 638 3.99 10.50 15.71
CA TYR A 638 3.20 9.28 15.80
C TYR A 638 3.57 8.36 16.97
N SER A 639 4.86 8.27 17.29
CA SER A 639 5.38 7.48 18.41
C SER A 639 5.45 8.28 19.72
N TYR A 640 6.07 9.47 19.66
CA TYR A 640 6.24 10.45 20.74
C TYR A 640 5.52 11.78 20.40
N TYR A 641 5.90 12.89 21.04
CA TYR A 641 5.60 14.28 20.65
C TYR A 641 6.76 15.14 21.12
N THR A 642 6.91 16.35 20.58
CA THR A 642 7.97 17.29 20.97
C THR A 642 7.38 18.66 21.26
N CYS A 643 7.88 19.34 22.29
CA CYS A 643 7.47 20.71 22.56
C CYS A 643 8.41 21.70 21.87
N ASP A 644 7.86 22.53 21.00
CA ASP A 644 8.50 23.73 20.46
C ASP A 644 8.41 24.84 21.52
N CYS A 645 9.57 25.27 21.99
CA CYS A 645 9.74 26.24 23.06
C CYS A 645 10.26 27.60 22.58
N ASP A 646 10.39 27.81 21.27
CA ASP A 646 11.14 28.95 20.71
C ASP A 646 10.45 30.30 21.00
N LEU A 647 9.13 30.31 21.06
CA LEU A 647 8.30 31.47 21.43
C LEU A 647 8.08 31.60 22.96
N THR A 648 8.80 30.84 23.78
CA THR A 648 8.69 30.86 25.25
C THR A 648 9.99 31.34 25.91
N ALA A 649 9.94 31.76 27.17
CA ALA A 649 11.14 32.11 27.95
C ALA A 649 11.86 30.90 28.59
N PHE A 650 11.54 29.68 28.13
CA PHE A 650 11.94 28.42 28.74
C PHE A 650 12.56 27.48 27.70
N ASP A 651 13.32 26.49 28.18
CA ASP A 651 13.91 25.40 27.39
C ASP A 651 13.50 24.03 27.97
N GLY A 652 14.14 22.96 27.50
CA GLY A 652 13.87 21.58 27.94
C GLY A 652 12.80 20.89 27.08
N PRO A 653 12.71 19.55 27.14
CA PRO A 653 11.85 18.76 26.25
C PRO A 653 10.34 19.07 26.38
N TYR A 654 9.94 19.70 27.49
CA TYR A 654 8.56 20.11 27.78
C TYR A 654 8.42 21.62 28.04
N CYS A 655 9.39 22.45 27.65
CA CYS A 655 9.44 23.90 27.91
C CYS A 655 9.34 24.27 29.40
N ASN A 656 10.01 23.48 30.24
CA ASN A 656 9.93 23.51 31.71
C ASN A 656 11.23 23.93 32.41
N HIS A 657 12.28 24.30 31.67
CA HIS A 657 13.55 24.79 32.22
C HIS A 657 13.62 26.31 32.12
N ASP A 658 13.65 27.00 33.26
CA ASP A 658 13.88 28.45 33.36
C ASP A 658 15.21 28.85 32.71
N ILE A 659 15.17 29.85 31.82
CA ILE A 659 16.38 30.55 31.38
C ILE A 659 16.54 31.79 32.26
N GLY A 660 17.68 31.88 32.96
CA GLY A 660 17.96 32.96 33.89
C GLY A 660 19.35 33.55 33.74
N GLY A 661 19.48 34.78 34.24
CA GLY A 661 20.74 35.53 34.28
C GLY A 661 20.95 36.19 35.64
N PHE A 662 22.18 36.10 36.15
CA PHE A 662 22.62 36.83 37.34
C PHE A 662 23.19 38.20 36.94
N PHE A 663 22.64 39.25 37.52
CA PHE A 663 22.99 40.65 37.28
C PHE A 663 23.89 41.16 38.40
N GLU A 664 25.12 41.55 38.06
CA GLU A 664 26.00 42.27 38.98
C GLU A 664 25.54 43.73 39.20
N PRO A 665 25.94 44.39 40.31
CA PRO A 665 25.47 45.74 40.64
C PRO A 665 25.76 46.77 39.53
N GLY A 666 24.69 47.24 38.90
CA GLY A 666 24.76 48.24 37.82
C GLY A 666 24.70 47.68 36.40
N THR A 667 24.71 46.35 36.23
CA THR A 667 24.47 45.66 34.95
C THR A 667 23.06 45.96 34.43
N TRP A 668 22.93 46.12 33.12
CA TRP A 668 21.63 46.23 32.46
C TRP A 668 21.56 45.49 31.13
N MET A 669 20.34 45.07 30.80
CA MET A 669 19.94 44.56 29.50
C MET A 669 18.85 45.48 28.94
N ARG A 670 18.97 45.85 27.66
CA ARG A 670 17.95 46.57 26.88
C ARG A 670 17.58 45.77 25.65
N TYR A 671 16.29 45.52 25.47
CA TYR A 671 15.72 44.95 24.27
C TYR A 671 14.88 46.01 23.54
N ASN A 672 15.23 46.31 22.30
CA ASN A 672 14.50 47.21 21.42
C ASN A 672 13.27 46.49 20.84
N LEU A 673 12.08 46.91 21.25
CA LEU A 673 10.83 46.27 20.83
C LEU A 673 10.51 46.60 19.36
N GLN A 674 11.03 47.72 18.84
CA GLN A 674 10.76 48.19 17.49
C GLN A 674 11.49 47.39 16.40
N SER A 675 12.63 46.76 16.70
CA SER A 675 13.40 45.95 15.74
C SER A 675 12.81 44.56 15.54
N ALA A 676 12.42 43.86 16.61
CA ALA A 676 11.77 42.54 16.50
C ALA A 676 10.46 42.59 15.67
N LEU A 677 9.73 43.70 15.78
CA LEU A 677 8.52 43.96 14.98
C LEU A 677 8.81 44.18 13.48
N ARG A 678 10.02 44.63 13.09
CA ARG A 678 10.40 44.74 11.67
C ARG A 678 10.65 43.36 11.07
N SER A 679 11.43 42.52 11.75
CA SER A 679 11.71 41.15 11.32
C SER A 679 10.42 40.34 11.15
N ALA A 680 9.49 40.41 12.12
CA ALA A 680 8.18 39.78 12.02
C ALA A 680 7.34 40.32 10.84
N ALA A 681 7.34 41.65 10.61
CA ALA A 681 6.63 42.24 9.48
C ALA A 681 7.22 41.82 8.11
N GLN A 682 8.53 41.59 8.04
CA GLN A 682 9.20 41.05 6.84
C GLN A 682 8.79 39.60 6.58
N GLU A 683 8.72 38.73 7.61
CA GLU A 683 8.23 37.36 7.44
C GLU A 683 6.77 37.31 6.98
N PHE A 684 5.87 38.10 7.58
CA PHE A 684 4.48 38.20 7.11
C PHE A 684 4.37 38.74 5.67
N SER A 685 5.24 39.67 5.28
CA SER A 685 5.33 40.13 3.89
C SER A 685 5.80 39.00 2.93
N HIS A 686 6.72 38.14 3.37
CA HIS A 686 7.19 37.00 2.58
C HIS A 686 6.15 35.86 2.47
N MET A 687 5.31 35.66 3.49
CA MET A 687 4.16 34.74 3.40
C MET A 687 3.13 35.23 2.38
N LEU A 688 2.81 36.53 2.40
CA LEU A 688 1.84 37.14 1.47
C LEU A 688 2.37 37.27 0.03
N SER A 689 3.68 37.12 -0.20
CA SER A 689 4.30 37.17 -1.53
C SER A 689 4.55 35.81 -2.19
N ARG A 690 4.08 34.69 -1.61
CA ARG A 690 4.14 33.38 -2.27
C ARG A 690 3.06 33.30 -3.37
N PRO A 691 3.42 33.08 -4.65
CA PRO A 691 2.43 32.92 -5.71
C PRO A 691 1.73 31.55 -5.57
N VAL A 692 0.40 31.54 -5.76
CA VAL A 692 -0.38 30.30 -5.87
C VAL A 692 -0.19 29.74 -7.29
N PRO A 693 0.31 28.49 -7.46
CA PRO A 693 0.38 27.87 -8.78
C PRO A 693 -1.03 27.60 -9.32
N GLY A 694 -1.31 27.98 -10.57
CA GLY A 694 -2.50 27.53 -11.30
C GLY A 694 -3.62 28.55 -11.57
N TYR A 695 -3.35 29.87 -11.53
CA TYR A 695 -4.33 30.87 -12.00
C TYR A 695 -3.71 31.86 -13.00
N GLU A 696 -3.96 31.64 -14.30
CA GLU A 696 -3.63 32.61 -15.35
C GLU A 696 -4.64 33.77 -15.35
N PRO A 697 -4.20 35.04 -15.39
CA PRO A 697 -5.11 36.18 -15.54
C PRO A 697 -5.71 36.26 -16.95
N GLY A 698 -6.89 35.65 -17.14
CA GLY A 698 -7.65 35.72 -18.38
C GLY A 698 -8.00 37.16 -18.79
N TYR A 699 -7.65 37.55 -20.01
CA TYR A 699 -7.84 38.89 -20.55
C TYR A 699 -9.29 39.15 -20.97
N ILE A 700 -9.99 40.09 -20.31
CA ILE A 700 -11.32 40.58 -20.71
C ILE A 700 -11.35 42.12 -20.63
N PRO A 701 -11.68 42.86 -21.71
CA PRO A 701 -11.67 44.33 -21.72
C PRO A 701 -13.06 44.98 -21.46
N GLY A 702 -13.08 46.09 -20.71
CA GLY A 702 -14.25 46.96 -20.47
C GLY A 702 -15.19 46.45 -19.35
N TYR A 703 -15.64 47.27 -18.39
CA TYR A 703 -16.23 48.60 -18.55
C TYR A 703 -16.02 49.52 -17.34
N ASP A 704 -16.25 50.83 -17.53
CA ASP A 704 -16.04 51.88 -16.53
C ASP A 704 -17.21 52.15 -15.57
N THR A 705 -16.87 52.85 -14.49
CA THR A 705 -17.73 53.55 -13.50
C THR A 705 -18.51 52.73 -12.45
N PRO A 706 -18.79 53.32 -11.25
CA PRO A 706 -19.14 52.53 -10.07
C PRO A 706 -20.52 52.83 -9.46
N GLY A 707 -21.06 51.85 -8.73
CA GLY A 707 -22.01 52.11 -7.63
C GLY A 707 -23.22 51.18 -7.56
N TYR A 708 -23.62 50.88 -6.32
CA TYR A 708 -24.89 50.27 -5.92
C TYR A 708 -25.13 48.79 -6.28
N VAL A 709 -25.31 47.96 -5.24
CA VAL A 709 -26.00 46.66 -5.32
C VAL A 709 -26.99 46.60 -4.14
N PRO A 710 -28.28 46.26 -4.34
CA PRO A 710 -29.27 46.22 -3.25
C PRO A 710 -29.11 45.00 -2.33
N GLY A 711 -29.68 45.09 -1.12
CA GLY A 711 -29.68 43.98 -0.16
C GLY A 711 -30.74 42.92 -0.42
N TYR A 712 -30.49 41.70 0.09
CA TYR A 712 -31.45 40.61 0.17
C TYR A 712 -31.81 40.31 1.64
N HIS A 713 -33.11 40.23 1.95
CA HIS A 713 -33.60 39.72 3.22
C HIS A 713 -34.06 38.26 3.07
N GLY A 714 -33.56 37.39 3.95
CA GLY A 714 -34.03 36.02 4.15
C GLY A 714 -33.89 35.66 5.64
N PRO A 715 -34.92 35.10 6.32
CA PRO A 715 -34.92 35.01 7.78
C PRO A 715 -34.35 33.69 8.32
N GLY A 716 -33.83 33.70 9.56
CA GLY A 716 -33.88 32.52 10.43
C GLY A 716 -32.56 31.93 10.95
N TYR A 717 -31.64 32.73 11.48
CA TYR A 717 -30.57 32.22 12.37
C TYR A 717 -30.58 32.94 13.72
N ARG A 718 -30.35 32.19 14.81
CA ARG A 718 -30.19 32.74 16.17
C ARG A 718 -28.79 33.32 16.35
N LEU A 719 -28.68 34.35 17.18
CA LEU A 719 -27.42 34.85 17.70
C LEU A 719 -26.69 33.74 18.51
N PRO A 720 -25.38 33.51 18.28
CA PRO A 720 -24.48 32.97 19.28
C PRO A 720 -24.13 34.04 20.32
N ASP A 721 -23.66 33.60 21.49
CA ASP A 721 -23.24 34.47 22.59
C ASP A 721 -21.90 35.21 22.37
N TYR A 722 -21.55 36.05 23.35
CA TYR A 722 -20.39 36.92 23.47
C TYR A 722 -19.05 36.40 22.86
N PRO A 723 -18.27 37.28 22.19
CA PRO A 723 -16.98 36.89 21.62
C PRO A 723 -15.90 36.65 22.68
N GLN A 724 -15.20 35.53 22.55
CA GLN A 724 -13.96 35.24 23.28
C GLN A 724 -12.74 35.93 22.60
N PRO A 725 -11.65 36.23 23.34
CA PRO A 725 -10.49 36.93 22.79
C PRO A 725 -9.62 36.02 21.92
N GLY A 726 -9.25 36.46 20.70
CA GLY A 726 -8.15 35.86 19.93
C GLY A 726 -8.32 35.74 18.41
N ARG A 727 -8.34 36.88 17.68
CA ARG A 727 -7.91 37.00 16.26
C ARG A 727 -7.81 38.49 15.85
N PRO A 728 -6.87 38.87 14.97
CA PRO A 728 -6.67 40.26 14.54
C PRO A 728 -7.63 40.69 13.42
N VAL A 729 -7.84 42.02 13.29
CA VAL A 729 -8.74 42.64 12.28
C VAL A 729 -7.92 43.35 11.19
N PRO A 730 -8.25 43.27 9.89
CA PRO A 730 -7.42 43.85 8.83
C PRO A 730 -7.71 45.33 8.54
N GLY A 731 -6.65 46.11 8.29
CA GLY A 731 -6.68 47.25 7.35
C GLY A 731 -6.67 48.66 7.93
N TYR A 732 -5.49 49.19 8.27
CA TYR A 732 -5.18 50.63 8.24
C TYR A 732 -3.70 50.86 7.83
N ARG A 733 -3.37 52.05 7.32
CA ARG A 733 -2.00 52.41 6.86
C ARG A 733 -1.31 53.36 7.85
N GLY A 734 -0.09 53.01 8.28
CA GLY A 734 0.80 53.87 9.06
C GLY A 734 1.13 53.31 10.46
N PRO A 735 2.41 53.27 10.88
CA PRO A 735 2.81 52.62 12.13
C PRO A 735 2.73 53.55 13.35
N VAL A 736 1.61 53.50 14.07
CA VAL A 736 1.53 53.88 15.49
C VAL A 736 0.91 52.69 16.22
N TYR A 737 1.71 52.00 17.02
CA TYR A 737 1.32 50.72 17.63
C TYR A 737 1.04 50.91 19.11
N ASN A 738 -0.25 51.04 19.44
CA ASN A 738 -0.72 51.17 20.81
C ASN A 738 -1.13 49.80 21.34
N VAL A 739 -0.64 49.44 22.53
CA VAL A 739 -0.88 48.12 23.12
C VAL A 739 -2.11 48.17 24.02
N THR A 740 -3.20 47.54 23.58
CA THR A 740 -4.45 47.43 24.35
C THR A 740 -4.37 46.43 25.50
N GLY A 741 -3.31 45.62 25.59
CA GLY A 741 -3.07 44.71 26.69
C GLY A 741 -1.74 43.96 26.52
N GLU A 742 -1.12 43.60 27.65
CA GLU A 742 0.16 42.90 27.69
C GLU A 742 0.19 41.83 28.77
N GLU A 743 1.01 40.80 28.53
CA GLU A 743 1.34 39.72 29.45
C GLU A 743 2.82 39.80 29.82
N VAL A 744 3.12 39.87 31.11
CA VAL A 744 4.47 40.03 31.64
C VAL A 744 4.70 39.02 32.76
N SER A 745 5.55 38.03 32.50
CA SER A 745 5.91 37.00 33.46
C SER A 745 7.42 36.97 33.68
N PHE A 746 7.85 36.93 34.93
CA PHE A 746 9.26 36.72 35.30
C PHE A 746 9.39 36.19 36.73
N SER A 747 10.51 35.54 37.02
CA SER A 747 10.90 35.17 38.39
C SER A 747 12.20 35.88 38.76
N PHE A 748 12.41 36.17 40.05
CA PHE A 748 13.61 36.86 40.53
C PHE A 748 14.00 36.43 41.94
N SER A 749 15.29 36.53 42.26
CA SER A 749 15.83 36.32 43.62
C SER A 749 16.89 37.37 43.95
N THR A 750 16.75 38.03 45.11
CA THR A 750 17.65 39.13 45.52
C THR A 750 17.65 39.35 47.03
N HIS A 751 18.69 40.03 47.51
CA HIS A 751 18.78 40.63 48.85
C HIS A 751 18.87 42.17 48.79
N SER A 752 18.71 42.78 47.61
CA SER A 752 18.96 44.20 47.37
C SER A 752 17.67 45.02 47.32
N ALA A 753 17.71 46.19 47.97
CA ALA A 753 16.67 47.22 47.93
C ALA A 753 17.32 48.62 48.08
N PRO A 754 16.78 49.66 47.43
CA PRO A 754 15.78 49.60 46.37
C PRO A 754 16.37 49.13 45.03
N ALA A 755 15.52 48.68 44.11
CA ALA A 755 15.94 48.18 42.79
C ALA A 755 14.83 48.31 41.73
N VAL A 756 15.20 48.42 40.45
CA VAL A 756 14.26 48.30 39.32
C VAL A 756 14.47 46.96 38.63
N LEU A 757 13.43 46.12 38.60
CA LEU A 757 13.48 44.78 38.01
C LEU A 757 13.25 44.84 36.50
N LEU A 758 12.17 45.52 36.11
CA LEU A 758 11.68 45.59 34.74
C LEU A 758 11.11 46.99 34.46
N TYR A 759 11.47 47.57 33.32
CA TYR A 759 10.95 48.86 32.87
C TYR A 759 10.71 48.88 31.36
N VAL A 760 9.50 49.23 30.93
CA VAL A 760 9.13 49.40 29.52
C VAL A 760 8.94 50.88 29.25
N SER A 761 9.80 51.45 28.41
CA SER A 761 9.70 52.83 27.93
C SER A 761 8.81 52.92 26.69
N SER A 762 8.24 54.11 26.43
CA SER A 762 7.54 54.46 25.19
C SER A 762 8.20 55.62 24.45
N PHE A 763 7.63 55.98 23.29
CA PHE A 763 7.93 57.23 22.60
C PHE A 763 7.12 58.44 23.11
N VAL A 764 6.03 58.24 23.87
CA VAL A 764 5.11 59.33 24.28
C VAL A 764 5.11 59.66 25.79
N ARG A 765 6.04 59.07 26.56
CA ARG A 765 6.22 59.15 28.02
C ARG A 765 5.35 58.22 28.87
N ASP A 766 4.49 57.43 28.24
CA ASP A 766 3.92 56.23 28.85
C ASP A 766 5.03 55.26 29.30
N TYR A 767 4.77 54.49 30.36
CA TYR A 767 5.67 53.42 30.80
C TYR A 767 4.97 52.37 31.66
N MET A 768 5.61 51.20 31.76
CA MET A 768 5.38 50.20 32.80
C MET A 768 6.68 50.02 33.61
N ALA A 769 6.59 49.94 34.93
CA ALA A 769 7.74 49.69 35.81
C ALA A 769 7.39 48.72 36.94
N VAL A 770 8.26 47.72 37.18
CA VAL A 770 8.22 46.88 38.38
C VAL A 770 9.51 47.09 39.17
N LEU A 771 9.36 47.45 40.45
CA LEU A 771 10.46 47.87 41.31
C LEU A 771 10.29 47.38 42.75
N ILE A 772 11.42 47.30 43.46
CA ILE A 772 11.53 46.99 44.87
C ILE A 772 11.82 48.30 45.61
N LYS A 773 10.99 48.62 46.60
CA LYS A 773 11.10 49.84 47.41
C LYS A 773 12.18 49.71 48.49
N GLU A 774 12.52 50.83 49.14
CA GLU A 774 13.46 50.88 50.28
C GLU A 774 13.05 50.00 51.48
N ASP A 775 11.77 49.64 51.60
CA ASP A 775 11.25 48.69 52.60
C ASP A 775 11.23 47.22 52.12
N GLY A 776 11.88 46.94 50.99
CA GLY A 776 11.95 45.61 50.36
C GLY A 776 10.65 45.15 49.71
N THR A 777 9.57 45.94 49.75
CA THR A 777 8.27 45.54 49.17
C THR A 777 8.20 45.79 47.66
N LEU A 778 7.41 44.98 46.95
CA LEU A 778 7.29 45.00 45.51
C LEU A 778 6.17 45.96 45.05
N GLN A 779 6.45 46.79 44.04
CA GLN A 779 5.52 47.78 43.51
C GLN A 779 5.51 47.80 41.97
N LEU A 780 4.31 47.93 41.41
CA LEU A 780 4.02 48.09 39.99
C LEU A 780 3.54 49.53 39.73
N ARG A 781 4.07 50.18 38.69
CA ARG A 781 3.71 51.54 38.30
C ARG A 781 3.44 51.58 36.79
N TYR A 782 2.27 52.09 36.41
CA TYR A 782 1.88 52.32 35.01
C TYR A 782 1.61 53.81 34.82
N GLN A 783 2.22 54.43 33.81
CA GLN A 783 1.74 55.70 33.28
C GLN A 783 1.17 55.47 31.89
N LEU A 784 -0.13 55.72 31.73
CA LEU A 784 -0.88 55.66 30.48
C LEU A 784 -1.53 57.04 30.30
N GLY A 785 -0.83 57.94 29.59
CA GLY A 785 -1.14 59.36 29.49
C GLY A 785 -0.66 60.20 30.69
N THR A 786 -1.59 60.64 31.53
CA THR A 786 -1.44 61.88 32.33
C THR A 786 -0.76 61.72 33.70
N SER A 787 -1.02 60.65 34.44
CA SER A 787 -0.50 60.45 35.79
C SER A 787 -0.19 58.98 36.08
N PRO A 788 0.88 58.66 36.83
CA PRO A 788 1.24 57.28 37.13
C PRO A 788 0.28 56.65 38.13
N TYR A 789 -0.40 55.58 37.71
CA TYR A 789 -1.13 54.67 38.58
C TYR A 789 -0.14 53.75 39.29
N VAL A 790 -0.22 53.69 40.62
CA VAL A 790 0.72 52.95 41.47
C VAL A 790 -0.03 51.85 42.20
N TYR A 791 0.45 50.61 42.05
CA TYR A 791 -0.13 49.43 42.67
C TYR A 791 0.91 48.67 43.50
N GLN A 792 0.58 48.42 44.77
CA GLN A 792 1.44 47.71 45.71
C GLN A 792 1.24 46.20 45.51
N LEU A 793 2.27 45.50 45.02
CA LEU A 793 2.18 44.07 44.68
C LEU A 793 2.31 43.17 45.90
N THR A 794 3.16 43.54 46.87
CA THR A 794 3.33 42.78 48.13
C THR A 794 3.27 43.68 49.37
N THR A 795 2.78 43.12 50.48
CA THR A 795 2.78 43.74 51.81
C THR A 795 3.93 43.28 52.70
N ARG A 796 4.79 42.37 52.19
CA ARG A 796 5.98 41.83 52.84
C ARG A 796 7.22 42.08 51.96
N PRO A 797 8.43 42.19 52.54
CA PRO A 797 9.66 42.24 51.77
C PRO A 797 9.81 41.01 50.87
N VAL A 798 10.34 41.21 49.67
CA VAL A 798 10.68 40.18 48.67
C VAL A 798 12.19 40.13 48.40
N THR A 799 12.96 40.45 49.44
CA THR A 799 14.42 40.60 49.41
C THR A 799 15.08 39.64 50.41
N ASP A 800 14.55 38.42 50.52
CA ASP A 800 14.98 37.37 51.44
C ASP A 800 15.92 36.35 50.79
N GLY A 801 16.30 36.57 49.53
CA GLY A 801 17.14 35.68 48.73
C GLY A 801 16.42 34.53 48.04
N GLN A 802 15.12 34.33 48.26
CA GLN A 802 14.34 33.26 47.65
C GLN A 802 13.84 33.63 46.23
N PRO A 803 13.54 32.64 45.37
CA PRO A 803 12.94 32.88 44.06
C PRO A 803 11.45 33.22 44.21
N HIS A 804 11.11 34.48 43.97
CA HIS A 804 9.73 34.94 43.80
C HIS A 804 9.34 34.91 42.32
N SER A 805 8.08 34.62 42.02
CA SER A 805 7.52 34.65 40.66
C SER A 805 6.43 35.71 40.53
N VAL A 806 6.41 36.42 39.41
CA VAL A 806 5.50 37.54 39.15
C VAL A 806 4.87 37.37 37.78
N ASN A 807 3.54 37.32 37.73
CA ASN A 807 2.76 37.31 36.51
C ASN A 807 1.76 38.48 36.52
N ILE A 808 1.83 39.33 35.50
CA ILE A 808 1.04 40.54 35.35
C ILE A 808 0.38 40.51 33.97
N THR A 809 -0.94 40.55 33.94
CA THR A 809 -1.72 40.65 32.70
C THR A 809 -2.57 41.92 32.73
N ARG A 810 -2.49 42.74 31.68
CA ARG A 810 -3.40 43.88 31.48
C ARG A 810 -4.24 43.65 30.23
N VAL A 811 -5.53 43.89 30.33
CA VAL A 811 -6.46 43.86 29.19
C VAL A 811 -7.37 45.10 29.27
N TYR A 812 -7.12 46.05 28.38
CA TYR A 812 -7.67 47.42 28.40
C TYR A 812 -7.45 48.10 29.76
N ARG A 813 -8.53 48.24 30.55
CA ARG A 813 -8.51 48.82 31.90
C ARG A 813 -8.54 47.79 33.02
N SER A 814 -8.60 46.49 32.72
CA SER A 814 -8.43 45.43 33.73
C SER A 814 -6.96 45.07 33.89
N LEU A 815 -6.52 44.89 35.14
CA LEU A 815 -5.16 44.48 35.51
C LEU A 815 -5.26 43.29 36.48
N SER A 816 -4.80 42.13 36.07
CA SER A 816 -4.86 40.89 36.87
C SER A 816 -3.44 40.42 37.19
N VAL A 817 -3.14 40.30 38.48
CA VAL A 817 -1.80 40.16 39.04
C VAL A 817 -1.71 38.90 39.91
N GLN A 818 -0.66 38.12 39.71
CA GLN A 818 -0.27 37.03 40.60
C GLN A 818 1.19 37.22 41.03
N VAL A 819 1.45 37.00 42.32
CA VAL A 819 2.80 36.88 42.90
C VAL A 819 2.87 35.54 43.61
N ASP A 820 3.89 34.75 43.35
CA ASP A 820 4.08 33.40 43.85
C ASP A 820 2.81 32.53 43.71
N TYR A 821 2.51 31.73 44.73
CA TYR A 821 1.30 30.91 44.84
C TYR A 821 0.12 31.67 45.50
N PHE A 822 0.19 32.99 45.65
CA PHE A 822 -0.93 33.79 46.15
C PHE A 822 -2.03 33.92 45.07
N PRO A 823 -3.31 34.06 45.47
CA PRO A 823 -4.41 34.12 44.50
C PRO A 823 -4.31 35.34 43.57
N LEU A 824 -4.74 35.14 42.32
CA LEU A 824 -4.86 36.19 41.30
C LEU A 824 -5.70 37.35 41.85
N THR A 825 -5.13 38.54 41.84
CA THR A 825 -5.77 39.78 42.30
C THR A 825 -6.09 40.67 41.12
N GLU A 826 -7.38 40.94 40.91
CA GLU A 826 -7.84 41.82 39.83
C GLU A 826 -8.06 43.26 40.31
N GLN A 827 -7.69 44.21 39.45
CA GLN A 827 -7.87 45.65 39.63
C GLN A 827 -8.39 46.28 38.34
N LYS A 828 -9.00 47.46 38.45
CA LYS A 828 -9.46 48.23 37.27
C LYS A 828 -8.96 49.67 37.33
N PHE A 829 -8.28 50.11 36.26
CA PHE A 829 -7.88 51.49 36.07
C PHE A 829 -9.11 52.40 35.95
N SER A 830 -8.98 53.65 36.42
CA SER A 830 -10.03 54.66 36.30
C SER A 830 -10.38 54.95 34.84
N LEU A 831 -11.65 55.33 34.58
CA LEU A 831 -12.11 55.77 33.27
C LEU A 831 -11.37 57.02 32.73
N LEU A 832 -10.68 57.75 33.61
CA LEU A 832 -9.84 58.91 33.27
C LEU A 832 -8.40 58.56 32.83
N VAL A 833 -7.99 57.30 32.98
CA VAL A 833 -6.68 56.78 32.51
C VAL A 833 -6.89 56.12 31.15
N ASP A 834 -5.87 56.12 30.27
CA ASP A 834 -6.01 55.43 29.00
C ASP A 834 -6.18 53.90 29.17
N SER A 835 -6.78 53.28 28.16
CA SER A 835 -6.88 51.83 27.95
C SER A 835 -5.69 51.24 27.18
N GLN A 836 -4.76 52.07 26.71
CA GLN A 836 -3.66 51.68 25.84
C GLN A 836 -2.30 52.11 26.43
N LEU A 837 -1.25 51.34 26.12
CA LEU A 837 0.14 51.71 26.34
C LEU A 837 0.70 52.16 24.98
N ASP A 838 0.91 53.46 24.82
CA ASP A 838 1.08 54.05 23.49
C ASP A 838 2.53 53.95 23.00
N SER A 839 2.74 53.30 21.85
CA SER A 839 4.04 53.20 21.16
C SER A 839 5.21 52.79 22.08
N PRO A 840 5.22 51.56 22.64
CA PRO A 840 6.33 51.04 23.43
C PRO A 840 7.62 50.94 22.60
N LYS A 841 8.74 51.31 23.23
CA LYS A 841 10.03 51.58 22.60
C LYS A 841 11.06 50.52 22.96
N ALA A 842 11.33 50.33 24.25
CA ALA A 842 12.35 49.40 24.73
C ALA A 842 12.01 48.87 26.12
N LEU A 843 12.29 47.58 26.30
CA LEU A 843 12.28 46.86 27.57
C LEU A 843 13.69 46.91 28.19
N TYR A 844 13.77 47.28 29.46
CA TYR A 844 15.00 47.30 30.26
C TYR A 844 14.85 46.34 31.44
N LEU A 845 15.94 45.61 31.74
CA LEU A 845 16.08 44.74 32.90
C LEU A 845 17.34 45.12 33.70
N GLY A 846 17.28 44.96 35.01
CA GLY A 846 18.39 45.22 35.93
C GLY A 846 18.57 46.71 36.28
N ARG A 847 18.67 47.57 35.26
CA ARG A 847 18.81 49.02 35.43
C ARG A 847 18.36 49.77 34.16
N VAL A 848 17.81 50.97 34.34
CA VAL A 848 17.25 51.80 33.26
C VAL A 848 18.29 52.80 32.76
N MET A 849 18.65 52.68 31.48
CA MET A 849 19.57 53.58 30.78
C MET A 849 18.89 54.16 29.53
N GLU A 850 17.82 54.92 29.77
CA GLU A 850 16.99 55.55 28.73
C GLU A 850 17.39 57.02 28.50
N THR A 851 17.40 57.47 27.24
CA THR A 851 17.78 58.83 26.86
C THR A 851 16.54 59.74 26.81
N GLY A 852 16.01 60.09 28.00
CA GLY A 852 14.83 60.94 28.13
C GLY A 852 14.54 61.35 29.57
N VAL A 853 13.34 61.93 29.79
CA VAL A 853 12.83 62.23 31.14
C VAL A 853 12.24 60.96 31.73
N ILE A 854 12.91 60.40 32.74
CA ILE A 854 12.44 59.29 33.58
C ILE A 854 11.69 59.90 34.78
N ASP A 855 10.66 59.23 35.31
CA ASP A 855 10.01 59.63 36.57
C ASP A 855 11.08 59.71 37.70
N PRO A 856 11.19 60.83 38.45
CA PRO A 856 12.11 60.96 39.58
C PRO A 856 12.07 59.81 40.61
N GLU A 857 10.91 59.21 40.89
CA GLU A 857 10.81 58.06 41.81
C GLU A 857 11.33 56.75 41.17
N ILE A 858 11.23 56.57 39.84
CA ILE A 858 11.94 55.47 39.17
C ILE A 858 13.44 55.73 39.22
N GLN A 859 13.87 56.97 38.94
CA GLN A 859 15.29 57.34 38.94
C GLN A 859 15.94 57.23 40.33
N ARG A 860 15.18 57.47 41.41
CA ARG A 860 15.58 57.20 42.80
C ARG A 860 15.93 55.74 43.03
N TYR A 861 15.13 54.80 42.51
CA TYR A 861 15.33 53.36 42.67
C TYR A 861 16.25 52.74 41.59
N ASN A 862 16.70 53.55 40.62
CA ASN A 862 17.56 53.15 39.50
C ASN A 862 19.07 53.17 39.81
N THR A 863 19.46 53.44 41.07
CA THR A 863 20.85 53.42 41.55
C THR A 863 20.90 52.76 42.93
N PRO A 864 21.71 51.69 43.15
CA PRO A 864 22.71 51.12 42.22
C PRO A 864 22.11 50.41 41.00
N GLY A 865 20.82 50.06 41.04
CA GLY A 865 20.18 49.10 40.13
C GLY A 865 20.00 47.76 40.83
N PHE A 866 19.25 46.85 40.22
CA PHE A 866 19.07 45.50 40.74
C PHE A 866 20.39 44.71 40.72
N SER A 867 20.63 43.94 41.77
CA SER A 867 21.60 42.84 41.73
C SER A 867 21.00 41.59 42.37
N GLY A 868 21.26 40.45 41.76
CA GLY A 868 20.51 39.22 41.99
C GLY A 868 20.24 38.50 40.68
N CYS A 869 19.30 37.58 40.68
CA CYS A 869 19.01 36.75 39.51
C CYS A 869 17.59 37.01 38.98
N LEU A 870 17.44 36.99 37.65
CA LEU A 870 16.17 37.10 36.92
C LEU A 870 16.04 35.90 35.98
N SER A 871 14.93 35.16 36.03
CA SER A 871 14.63 34.03 35.15
C SER A 871 13.23 34.09 34.54
N GLY A 872 13.01 33.33 33.46
CA GLY A 872 11.71 33.18 32.81
C GLY A 872 11.13 34.49 32.24
N VAL A 873 11.95 35.53 32.07
CA VAL A 873 11.51 36.88 31.72
C VAL A 873 10.89 36.89 30.33
N ARG A 874 9.59 37.23 30.28
CA ARG A 874 8.78 37.34 29.07
C ARG A 874 7.95 38.64 29.12
N PHE A 875 7.93 39.36 28.00
CA PHE A 875 7.04 40.49 27.74
C PHE A 875 6.32 40.22 26.41
N ASN A 876 5.04 39.89 26.45
CA ASN A 876 4.28 39.33 25.33
C ASN A 876 5.05 38.15 24.69
N ASN A 877 5.43 38.25 23.42
CA ASN A 877 6.18 37.21 22.70
C ASN A 877 7.71 37.40 22.75
N VAL A 878 8.23 38.27 23.63
CA VAL A 878 9.66 38.63 23.72
C VAL A 878 10.27 38.05 24.99
N ALA A 879 11.26 37.16 24.83
CA ALA A 879 12.03 36.52 25.91
C ALA A 879 13.51 36.95 25.86
N PRO A 880 13.88 38.15 26.38
CA PRO A 880 15.17 38.77 26.09
C PRO A 880 16.38 38.01 26.66
N LEU A 881 16.22 37.28 27.78
CA LEU A 881 17.25 36.41 28.34
C LEU A 881 17.51 35.19 27.42
N LYS A 882 16.45 34.54 26.90
CA LYS A 882 16.58 33.45 25.90
C LYS A 882 17.34 33.94 24.67
N THR A 883 16.97 35.11 24.15
CA THR A 883 17.66 35.74 23.03
C THR A 883 19.15 36.00 23.30
N HIS A 884 19.54 36.31 24.53
CA HIS A 884 20.97 36.51 24.84
C HIS A 884 21.77 35.20 24.92
N PHE A 885 21.22 34.19 25.60
CA PHE A 885 21.95 32.95 25.95
C PHE A 885 21.81 31.81 24.93
N ARG A 886 20.87 31.90 23.97
CA ARG A 886 20.63 30.83 22.97
C ARG A 886 20.91 31.22 21.52
N THR A 887 21.11 32.49 21.18
CA THR A 887 21.51 32.86 19.82
C THR A 887 22.98 32.49 19.55
N PRO A 888 23.29 31.86 18.41
CA PRO A 888 24.67 31.64 17.97
C PRO A 888 25.52 32.92 17.94
N ARG A 889 26.81 32.80 18.23
CA ARG A 889 27.78 33.90 18.13
C ARG A 889 28.70 33.68 16.93
N PRO A 890 28.96 34.70 16.08
CA PRO A 890 28.47 36.09 16.16
C PRO A 890 26.97 36.21 15.86
N MET A 891 26.30 37.13 16.56
CA MET A 891 24.89 37.47 16.32
C MET A 891 24.71 38.16 14.96
N THR A 892 23.51 38.07 14.40
CA THR A 892 23.15 38.85 13.20
C THR A 892 23.14 40.35 13.50
N ALA A 893 23.41 41.18 12.49
CA ALA A 893 23.49 42.63 12.66
C ALA A 893 22.19 43.24 13.22
N GLU A 894 21.03 42.75 12.76
CA GLU A 894 19.71 43.16 13.26
C GLU A 894 19.54 42.86 14.76
N LEU A 895 19.98 41.68 15.22
CA LEU A 895 19.87 41.30 16.62
C LEU A 895 20.86 42.03 17.51
N ALA A 896 22.06 42.33 17.00
CA ALA A 896 23.06 43.17 17.68
C ALA A 896 22.63 44.65 17.78
N GLU A 897 21.76 45.13 16.88
CA GLU A 897 21.07 46.42 17.06
C GLU A 897 19.91 46.31 18.07
N ALA A 898 19.17 45.20 18.03
CA ALA A 898 17.99 44.96 18.87
C ALA A 898 18.30 44.78 20.36
N LEU A 899 19.31 43.95 20.69
CA LEU A 899 19.66 43.55 22.05
C LEU A 899 21.01 44.15 22.45
N ARG A 900 21.03 44.88 23.58
CA ARG A 900 22.25 45.42 24.18
C ARG A 900 22.34 45.04 25.64
N VAL A 901 23.52 44.61 26.07
CA VAL A 901 23.86 44.29 27.47
C VAL A 901 25.13 45.06 27.82
N GLN A 902 25.18 45.63 29.02
CA GLN A 902 26.36 46.31 29.55
C GLN A 902 26.50 46.04 31.05
N GLY A 903 27.73 45.78 31.50
CA GLY A 903 28.00 45.17 32.80
C GLY A 903 28.03 43.65 32.70
N ASP A 904 28.47 42.99 33.77
CA ASP A 904 28.61 41.54 33.80
C ASP A 904 27.25 40.85 34.07
N LEU A 905 26.91 39.94 33.16
CA LEU A 905 25.68 39.13 33.13
C LEU A 905 26.08 37.68 32.85
N SER A 906 25.88 36.79 33.81
CA SER A 906 26.18 35.35 33.68
C SER A 906 24.90 34.51 33.65
N GLU A 907 24.91 33.39 32.92
CA GLU A 907 23.77 32.46 32.91
C GLU A 907 23.64 31.77 34.28
N SER A 908 22.43 31.70 34.82
CA SER A 908 22.17 31.15 36.16
C SER A 908 20.74 30.62 36.27
N ASN A 909 20.56 29.54 37.04
CA ASN A 909 19.24 28.95 37.30
C ASN A 909 18.41 29.72 38.35
N CYS A 910 18.93 30.82 38.90
CA CYS A 910 18.25 31.72 39.84
C CYS A 910 17.65 31.09 41.12
N GLY A 911 18.02 29.85 41.44
CA GLY A 911 17.38 29.07 42.52
C GLY A 911 16.02 28.46 42.13
N ALA A 912 15.60 28.56 40.86
CA ALA A 912 14.33 28.03 40.36
C ALA A 912 14.38 26.49 40.23
N MET A 913 14.22 25.79 41.36
CA MET A 913 13.95 24.36 41.36
C MET A 913 13.01 23.94 42.51
N PRO A 914 11.70 23.75 42.23
CA PRO A 914 10.86 22.95 43.09
C PRO A 914 11.48 21.55 43.25
N ARG A 915 11.62 21.05 44.48
CA ARG A 915 12.11 19.69 44.73
C ARG A 915 11.03 18.65 44.38
N LEU A 916 10.85 18.42 43.08
CA LEU A 916 10.23 17.21 42.55
C LEU A 916 11.30 16.40 41.81
N PHE A 917 12.14 15.72 42.61
CA PHE A 917 12.73 14.46 42.16
C PHE A 917 11.60 13.43 42.04
N ALA A 918 10.84 13.51 40.95
CA ALA A 918 10.56 12.29 40.23
C ALA A 918 11.88 11.95 39.53
N GLU A 919 12.59 10.93 40.03
CA GLU A 919 13.65 10.31 39.22
C GLU A 919 12.97 9.86 37.93
N VAL A 920 13.37 10.44 36.80
CA VAL A 920 12.85 10.06 35.49
C VAL A 920 13.26 8.59 35.28
N PRO A 921 12.30 7.65 35.17
CA PRO A 921 12.63 6.26 34.93
C PRO A 921 13.47 6.14 33.64
N PRO A 922 14.43 5.21 33.56
CA PRO A 922 15.32 5.10 32.41
C PRO A 922 14.60 4.93 31.05
N GLU A 923 13.33 4.51 31.06
CA GLU A 923 12.47 4.44 29.86
C GLU A 923 11.96 5.80 29.35
N LEU A 924 12.36 6.94 29.96
CA LEU A 924 11.84 8.28 29.69
C LEU A 924 12.90 9.37 29.40
N ASP A 925 14.19 9.03 29.31
CA ASP A 925 15.25 9.94 28.83
C ASP A 925 15.49 9.72 27.32
N PRO A 926 15.34 10.76 26.46
CA PRO A 926 15.61 10.67 25.02
C PRO A 926 17.04 10.27 24.62
N TRP A 927 18.01 10.33 25.54
CA TRP A 927 19.40 9.94 25.31
C TRP A 927 19.80 8.65 26.02
N TYR A 928 18.89 8.01 26.77
CA TYR A 928 19.16 6.75 27.45
C TYR A 928 19.06 5.57 26.46
N LEU A 929 20.21 5.18 25.92
CA LEU A 929 20.39 3.85 25.37
C LEU A 929 20.42 2.84 26.53
N PRO A 930 19.49 1.86 26.58
CA PRO A 930 19.51 0.87 27.65
C PRO A 930 20.77 0.00 27.59
N PRO A 931 21.33 -0.42 28.73
CA PRO A 931 22.48 -1.32 28.76
C PRO A 931 22.09 -2.68 28.19
N ASP A 932 22.55 -2.93 26.96
CA ASP A 932 22.57 -4.22 26.26
C ASP A 932 21.26 -5.05 26.33
N PHE A 933 20.27 -4.67 25.51
CA PHE A 933 19.61 -5.72 24.73
C PHE A 933 20.59 -6.14 23.62
N PRO A 934 21.23 -7.33 23.70
CA PRO A 934 22.34 -7.67 22.84
C PRO A 934 21.90 -7.74 21.38
N TYR A 935 22.56 -6.96 20.54
CA TYR A 935 22.40 -7.00 19.08
C TYR A 935 23.03 -8.30 18.56
N TYR A 936 22.29 -9.41 18.64
CA TYR A 936 22.71 -10.73 18.19
C TYR A 936 22.90 -10.75 16.66
N HIS A 937 24.10 -10.36 16.23
CA HIS A 937 24.70 -10.90 15.02
C HIS A 937 24.92 -12.39 15.22
N ASP A 938 23.91 -13.21 14.91
CA ASP A 938 23.96 -14.66 15.09
C ASP A 938 24.96 -15.35 14.13
N GLU A 939 25.41 -14.63 13.09
CA GLU A 939 26.55 -15.01 12.26
C GLU A 939 27.92 -14.67 12.88
N GLY A 940 27.97 -13.78 13.87
CA GLY A 940 29.21 -13.28 14.48
C GLY A 940 29.89 -14.32 15.37
N TRP A 941 29.18 -14.77 16.42
CA TRP A 941 29.74 -15.76 17.36
C TRP A 941 29.92 -17.14 16.72
N VAL A 942 29.04 -17.53 15.80
CA VAL A 942 29.20 -18.77 15.02
C VAL A 942 30.43 -18.69 14.12
N ALA A 943 30.64 -17.60 13.38
CA ALA A 943 31.85 -17.42 12.56
C ALA A 943 33.14 -17.24 13.39
N ILE A 944 33.08 -16.66 14.59
CA ILE A 944 34.23 -16.58 15.51
C ILE A 944 34.55 -17.96 16.09
N LEU A 945 33.56 -18.76 16.50
CA LEU A 945 33.79 -20.11 17.00
C LEU A 945 34.24 -21.07 15.90
N LEU A 946 33.65 -21.01 14.70
CA LEU A 946 34.18 -21.70 13.52
C LEU A 946 35.56 -21.18 13.12
N GLY A 947 35.82 -19.87 13.23
CA GLY A 947 37.13 -19.28 12.98
C GLY A 947 38.20 -19.81 13.93
N PHE A 948 37.91 -19.87 15.23
CA PHE A 948 38.78 -20.50 16.23
C PHE A 948 38.91 -22.01 16.02
N LEU A 949 37.83 -22.73 15.67
CA LEU A 949 37.86 -24.18 15.41
C LEU A 949 38.69 -24.50 14.16
N VAL A 950 38.50 -23.76 13.08
CA VAL A 950 39.26 -23.87 11.82
C VAL A 950 40.71 -23.44 12.03
N ALA A 951 40.97 -22.40 12.82
CA ALA A 951 42.33 -22.03 13.21
C ALA A 951 43.00 -23.12 14.06
N PHE A 952 42.30 -23.75 15.02
CA PHE A 952 42.83 -24.87 15.80
C PHE A 952 43.04 -26.11 14.94
N LEU A 953 42.14 -26.40 14.00
CA LEU A 953 42.30 -27.49 13.03
C LEU A 953 43.48 -27.23 12.10
N LEU A 954 43.65 -26.01 11.58
CA LEU A 954 44.80 -25.63 10.74
C LEU A 954 46.11 -25.64 11.53
N LEU A 955 46.15 -25.12 12.76
CA LEU A 955 47.31 -25.22 13.64
C LEU A 955 47.61 -26.67 14.04
N GLY A 956 46.59 -27.50 14.21
CA GLY A 956 46.72 -28.94 14.39
C GLY A 956 47.26 -29.66 13.15
N LEU A 957 46.83 -29.26 11.95
CA LEU A 957 47.27 -29.83 10.67
C LEU A 957 48.71 -29.37 10.34
N ILE A 958 49.05 -28.10 10.60
CA ILE A 958 50.41 -27.57 10.56
C ILE A 958 51.28 -28.26 11.61
N GLY A 959 50.79 -28.45 12.83
CA GLY A 959 51.47 -29.18 13.90
C GLY A 959 51.74 -30.64 13.53
N MET A 960 50.77 -31.32 12.91
CA MET A 960 50.91 -32.68 12.37
C MET A 960 51.87 -32.73 11.17
N LEU A 961 51.86 -31.73 10.28
CA LEU A 961 52.81 -31.61 9.17
C LEU A 961 54.23 -31.32 9.67
N VAL A 962 54.39 -30.48 10.70
CA VAL A 962 55.68 -30.21 11.35
C VAL A 962 56.16 -31.44 12.12
N LEU A 963 55.29 -32.17 12.81
CA LEU A 963 55.62 -33.46 13.43
C LEU A 963 56.01 -34.50 12.38
N PHE A 964 55.27 -34.64 11.29
CA PHE A 964 55.58 -35.57 10.19
C PHE A 964 56.89 -35.18 9.47
N TYR A 965 57.15 -33.89 9.28
CA TYR A 965 58.41 -33.35 8.77
C TYR A 965 59.57 -33.66 9.73
N LEU A 966 59.42 -33.35 11.03
CA LEU A 966 60.42 -33.65 12.06
C LEU A 966 60.64 -35.16 12.25
N GLN A 967 59.62 -35.99 12.07
CA GLN A 967 59.70 -37.44 12.20
C GLN A 967 60.37 -38.08 10.98
N ASN A 968 60.10 -37.57 9.77
CA ASN A 968 60.85 -37.94 8.56
C ASN A 968 62.31 -37.46 8.61
N HIS A 969 62.57 -36.24 9.09
CA HIS A 969 63.93 -35.70 9.20
C HIS A 969 64.74 -36.29 10.38
N ARG A 970 64.10 -36.70 11.49
CA ARG A 970 64.77 -37.48 12.56
C ARG A 970 65.20 -38.88 12.12
N TYR A 971 64.74 -39.37 10.96
CA TYR A 971 65.06 -40.71 10.46
C TYR A 971 65.98 -40.75 9.22
N LYS A 972 66.57 -39.62 8.79
CA LYS A 972 67.49 -39.59 7.63
C LYS A 972 68.84 -38.90 7.90
N GLY A 973 69.63 -39.58 8.76
CA GLY A 973 71.05 -39.37 9.00
C GLY A 973 71.45 -40.10 10.30
N SER A 974 72.37 -41.07 10.36
CA SER A 974 73.37 -41.51 9.37
C SER A 974 73.76 -43.00 9.54
N TYR A 975 73.56 -43.80 8.48
CA TYR A 975 74.30 -45.01 8.02
C TYR A 975 74.77 -46.17 8.94
N HIS A 976 74.35 -47.40 8.56
CA HIS A 976 75.07 -48.72 8.65
C HIS A 976 75.40 -49.33 10.05
N THR A 977 75.48 -50.66 10.29
CA THR A 977 75.44 -51.90 9.46
C THR A 977 74.69 -53.09 10.11
N ASN A 978 74.11 -53.96 9.28
CA ASN A 978 74.01 -55.44 9.34
C ASN A 978 73.66 -56.23 10.64
N GLU A 979 72.46 -56.85 10.61
CA GLU A 979 72.17 -58.29 10.89
C GLU A 979 72.31 -58.87 12.35
N PRO A 980 71.75 -60.07 12.68
CA PRO A 980 70.35 -60.22 13.12
C PRO A 980 70.16 -61.00 14.46
N LYS A 981 68.89 -61.39 14.76
CA LYS A 981 68.34 -62.14 15.94
C LYS A 981 67.86 -61.23 17.09
N ALA A 982 66.90 -61.60 17.95
CA ALA A 982 65.78 -62.57 17.84
C ALA A 982 64.78 -62.39 19.02
N THR A 983 63.58 -62.98 18.90
CA THR A 983 62.71 -63.52 19.97
C THR A 983 62.29 -62.69 21.21
N HIS A 984 60.96 -62.55 21.34
CA HIS A 984 60.14 -62.77 22.56
C HIS A 984 59.90 -61.70 23.66
N ASP A 985 58.66 -61.79 24.17
CA ASP A 985 58.13 -61.57 25.53
C ASP A 985 57.78 -60.17 26.12
N TYR A 986 56.47 -60.05 26.42
CA TYR A 986 55.80 -59.29 27.50
C TYR A 986 56.04 -59.98 28.89
N PRO A 987 55.52 -59.52 30.08
CA PRO A 987 54.73 -58.31 30.41
C PRO A 987 55.12 -57.53 31.70
N GLY A 988 54.52 -56.33 31.88
CA GLY A 988 53.90 -55.89 33.17
C GLY A 988 54.77 -55.22 34.25
N GLY A 989 54.16 -54.57 35.27
CA GLY A 989 54.97 -54.13 36.44
C GLY A 989 54.41 -53.32 37.62
N LYS A 990 53.58 -52.26 37.46
CA LYS A 990 52.93 -51.49 38.57
C LYS A 990 53.86 -50.75 39.62
N PRO A 991 53.31 -49.91 40.56
CA PRO A 991 54.04 -48.82 41.27
C PRO A 991 54.32 -49.08 42.79
N PRO A 992 54.77 -48.07 43.58
CA PRO A 992 53.83 -47.44 44.54
C PRO A 992 54.04 -45.93 44.90
N LEU A 993 53.17 -45.43 45.80
CA LEU A 993 53.14 -44.14 46.54
C LEU A 993 54.05 -44.18 47.81
N PRO A 994 54.04 -43.26 48.85
CA PRO A 994 52.99 -42.38 49.44
C PRO A 994 53.46 -40.88 49.64
N THR A 995 53.08 -39.97 50.58
CA THR A 995 52.37 -40.00 51.90
C THR A 995 51.87 -38.60 52.38
N SER A 996 50.87 -38.57 53.30
CA SER A 996 50.54 -37.54 54.34
C SER A 996 50.18 -36.08 53.97
N GLY A 997 49.23 -35.39 54.64
CA GLY A 997 48.24 -35.84 55.66
C GLY A 997 47.49 -34.70 56.41
N SER A 998 46.38 -35.05 57.11
CA SER A 998 45.49 -34.23 58.00
C SER A 998 44.51 -33.21 57.35
N ALA A 999 43.30 -32.89 57.89
CA ALA A 999 42.39 -33.59 58.83
C ALA A 999 40.92 -33.06 58.77
N GLN A 1000 39.97 -33.91 59.23
CA GLN A 1000 38.50 -33.80 59.50
C GLN A 1000 37.95 -32.43 59.98
N ALA A 1001 36.67 -31.96 59.82
CA ALA A 1001 35.26 -32.45 59.71
C ALA A 1001 34.40 -31.58 60.70
N PRO A 1002 33.04 -31.62 60.86
CA PRO A 1002 32.01 -32.55 60.36
C PRO A 1002 30.76 -31.87 59.71
N ALA A 1003 29.65 -32.63 59.56
CA ALA A 1003 28.36 -32.23 58.97
C ALA A 1003 27.18 -32.29 59.99
N PRO A 1004 25.94 -31.93 59.57
CA PRO A 1004 24.81 -32.84 59.80
C PRO A 1004 23.89 -33.06 58.58
N ALA A 1005 22.85 -33.88 58.73
CA ALA A 1005 21.93 -34.39 57.70
C ALA A 1005 20.47 -34.55 58.27
N PRO A 1006 19.53 -35.36 57.72
CA PRO A 1006 18.76 -35.12 56.48
C PRO A 1006 17.22 -35.38 56.58
N ALA A 1007 16.52 -35.31 55.42
CA ALA A 1007 15.27 -36.01 55.06
C ALA A 1007 13.91 -35.39 55.54
N PRO A 1008 12.72 -35.81 55.01
CA PRO A 1008 12.45 -36.86 54.00
C PRO A 1008 11.47 -36.53 52.82
N THR A 1009 11.60 -37.30 51.73
CA THR A 1009 10.56 -37.82 50.78
C THR A 1009 9.41 -36.94 50.24
N GLN A 1010 9.22 -36.93 48.91
CA GLN A 1010 8.24 -37.80 48.20
C GLN A 1010 8.42 -37.82 46.66
N VAL A 1011 7.95 -38.89 46.01
CA VAL A 1011 8.08 -39.26 44.57
C VAL A 1011 6.96 -40.30 44.26
N PRO A 1012 6.37 -40.41 43.04
CA PRO A 1012 6.14 -39.47 41.93
C PRO A 1012 4.64 -39.33 41.55
N ALA A 1013 4.32 -38.58 40.48
CA ALA A 1013 3.15 -38.84 39.63
C ALA A 1013 3.48 -38.51 38.15
N PRO A 1014 3.13 -39.35 37.15
CA PRO A 1014 3.40 -39.07 35.74
C PRO A 1014 2.32 -38.16 35.11
N ALA A 1015 2.73 -37.31 34.18
CA ALA A 1015 1.80 -36.60 33.31
C ALA A 1015 1.18 -37.55 32.25
N PRO A 1016 -0.07 -37.33 31.80
CA PRO A 1016 -0.72 -38.18 30.81
C PRO A 1016 -0.09 -38.05 29.42
N ALA A 1017 -0.01 -39.15 28.68
CA ALA A 1017 0.39 -39.14 27.28
C ALA A 1017 -0.71 -38.52 26.38
N PRO A 1018 -0.35 -37.82 25.29
CA PRO A 1018 -1.33 -37.28 24.34
C PRO A 1018 -2.04 -38.40 23.57
N ALA A 1019 -3.29 -38.13 23.16
CA ALA A 1019 -4.10 -39.04 22.36
C ALA A 1019 -3.57 -39.18 20.92
N PRO A 1020 -3.76 -40.34 20.25
CA PRO A 1020 -3.37 -40.53 18.85
C PRO A 1020 -4.23 -39.69 17.90
N ALA A 1021 -3.61 -39.20 16.82
CA ALA A 1021 -4.30 -38.46 15.77
C ALA A 1021 -5.24 -39.36 14.93
N PRO A 1022 -6.35 -38.82 14.39
CA PRO A 1022 -7.25 -39.57 13.51
C PRO A 1022 -6.61 -39.90 12.16
N ALA A 1023 -7.00 -41.03 11.57
CA ALA A 1023 -6.55 -41.45 10.24
C ALA A 1023 -7.21 -40.64 9.11
N PRO A 1024 -6.55 -40.50 7.93
CA PRO A 1024 -7.10 -39.75 6.80
C PRO A 1024 -8.32 -40.42 6.16
N VAL A 1025 -9.25 -39.61 5.68
CA VAL A 1025 -10.47 -40.03 4.97
C VAL A 1025 -10.16 -40.31 3.48
N PRO A 1026 -10.75 -41.34 2.84
CA PRO A 1026 -10.57 -41.59 1.40
C PRO A 1026 -11.16 -40.50 0.51
N ALA A 1027 -10.52 -40.24 -0.63
CA ALA A 1027 -11.03 -39.31 -1.64
C ALA A 1027 -12.31 -39.84 -2.34
N PRO A 1028 -13.25 -38.96 -2.75
CA PRO A 1028 -14.44 -39.35 -3.49
C PRO A 1028 -14.12 -39.78 -4.93
N ALA A 1029 -14.92 -40.71 -5.47
CA ALA A 1029 -14.80 -41.19 -6.85
C ALA A 1029 -15.43 -40.20 -7.86
N PRO A 1030 -14.93 -40.14 -9.12
CA PRO A 1030 -15.49 -39.27 -10.16
C PRO A 1030 -16.89 -39.73 -10.60
N ALA A 1031 -17.75 -38.76 -10.91
CA ALA A 1031 -19.11 -39.00 -11.39
C ALA A 1031 -19.14 -39.47 -12.86
N PRO A 1032 -20.13 -40.31 -13.26
CA PRO A 1032 -20.29 -40.77 -14.64
C PRO A 1032 -20.83 -39.67 -15.57
N ALA A 1033 -20.42 -39.72 -16.85
CA ALA A 1033 -20.86 -38.79 -17.87
C ALA A 1033 -22.37 -38.95 -18.23
N PRO A 1034 -23.08 -37.87 -18.60
CA PRO A 1034 -24.50 -37.93 -18.96
C PRO A 1034 -24.74 -38.61 -20.31
N ALA A 1035 -25.81 -39.40 -20.39
CA ALA A 1035 -26.29 -40.01 -21.64
C ALA A 1035 -27.08 -39.01 -22.50
N PRO A 1036 -27.09 -39.15 -23.85
CA PRO A 1036 -27.79 -38.23 -24.73
C PRO A 1036 -29.31 -38.37 -24.65
N GLY A 1037 -30.00 -37.22 -24.54
CA GLY A 1037 -31.47 -37.14 -24.62
C GLY A 1037 -32.03 -37.34 -26.03
N PRO A 1038 -33.36 -37.54 -26.16
CA PRO A 1038 -33.99 -37.88 -27.43
C PRO A 1038 -34.04 -36.72 -28.43
N ARG A 1039 -34.14 -37.07 -29.72
CA ARG A 1039 -34.51 -36.13 -30.79
C ARG A 1039 -36.02 -35.89 -30.75
N ASP A 1040 -36.44 -34.65 -30.54
CA ASP A 1040 -37.76 -34.20 -30.99
C ASP A 1040 -37.65 -33.55 -32.37
N GLN A 1041 -38.68 -33.78 -33.19
CA GLN A 1041 -38.81 -33.24 -34.54
C GLN A 1041 -40.02 -32.32 -34.57
N ASN A 1042 -39.85 -31.03 -34.93
CA ASN A 1042 -40.77 -30.25 -35.77
C ASN A 1042 -40.35 -28.77 -35.91
N LEU A 1043 -40.13 -28.37 -37.18
CA LEU A 1043 -40.40 -27.09 -37.89
C LEU A 1043 -40.58 -25.72 -37.16
N PRO A 1044 -40.42 -24.57 -37.87
CA PRO A 1044 -40.06 -24.39 -39.30
C PRO A 1044 -38.87 -23.43 -39.57
N GLN A 1045 -38.42 -23.38 -40.83
CA GLN A 1045 -37.45 -22.39 -41.34
C GLN A 1045 -38.16 -21.09 -41.77
N ILE A 1046 -37.53 -19.93 -41.53
CA ILE A 1046 -37.71 -18.71 -42.34
C ILE A 1046 -36.34 -18.00 -42.52
N LEU A 1047 -36.03 -17.67 -43.78
CA LEU A 1047 -35.07 -16.71 -44.40
C LEU A 1047 -34.18 -15.87 -43.45
N GLU A 1048 -32.85 -15.80 -43.63
CA GLU A 1048 -32.10 -15.06 -44.69
C GLU A 1048 -32.34 -13.54 -44.76
N GLU A 1049 -31.35 -12.71 -44.37
CA GLU A 1049 -30.68 -11.70 -45.22
C GLU A 1049 -29.65 -10.83 -44.46
N SER A 1050 -28.57 -10.39 -45.15
CA SER A 1050 -27.55 -9.37 -44.75
C SER A 1050 -26.73 -9.62 -43.46
N ARG A 1051 -25.40 -9.37 -43.34
CA ARG A 1051 -24.33 -8.84 -44.22
C ARG A 1051 -24.20 -7.32 -44.42
N SER A 1052 -23.93 -6.57 -43.34
CA SER A 1052 -22.97 -5.43 -43.34
C SER A 1052 -22.77 -4.83 -41.94
N GLU A 1053 -21.59 -5.03 -41.34
CA GLU A 1053 -20.54 -4.02 -41.06
C GLU A 1053 -19.30 -4.71 -40.48
#